data_AF-A0A8H6NKB4-F1
#
_entry.id   AF-A0A8H6NKB4-F1
#
_cell.length_a   1.000
_cell.length_b   1.000
_cell.length_c   1.000
_cell.angle_alpha   90.00
_cell.angle_beta   90.00
_cell.angle_gamma   90.00
#
_symmetry.space_group_name_H-M   'P 1'
#
loop_
_entity.id
_entity.type
_entity.pdbx_description
1 polymer ?
#
loop_
_entity_poly.entity_id
_entity_poly.type
_entity_poly.pdbx_seq_one_letter_code
_entity_poly.pdbx_strand_id
1 'polypeptide(L)'
;MGLSPSTWLGKPSSRTGPVHKVLNRLFLVRGPVAGNKTPSPSVGPSNATLDTPRSRHTLNYHTAPCPKPTRRPPPSPSPSTTKPASHYHYTTIRGHHSRLLRRRAPTTTNCLVPSPTSASSFFSASLPLPPTHAPVMSMASYPFSSSSSSDISTPRSASPSHSSVASARSSRSSISNKRMSMSSRRMTDFNPMSSVDVTAIEEKMRMASLDQHRGYAQNTFGEVQQFRTAEPVTKSQAVGYQVLKEPLWNKAPTVASQSPRMASLLQGRSRRLPLSSLHQHLQPRGPLPASSPLHTSTKLTAMVEPGLSFTPEERINKNLTGLIPHTMESLQTQCQRAMKMINTRSTPVDKYLYLSSLKAQNFDLFYRLLMDNIRELMPLVYTPTIGDVCLQYSTLYTRPEALYISIKQRKSIRTMLRNWPYPNPEICVVTDGSRILGLGDLGVNGVGISIGKLALYTGAAGIHPENTLPIVLDTGTNNENNLKDPFYLGIRSKRVSVAEQQAFMDEFMEAVTEVYPNMTVQFEDFESEKAFNYLDRYRNKYRCFNDDIQGTGAVVLAGYINAVELSGVPLEEQRLVFMGAGSAGVGVAKQLVEYYTKRGLSEQAAKDKFWLVDTKGLVTKDRGDKLAEHKKYFARTDNNGHQFRTLEEVIEYVKPSALVGLTATFGVFTESVVRALKASVDAGGLGRRPVLFPLSNPLTKAECTFEQAIQWTDGTVLFASGSPFDPVTVKSSDGQAITYHPNQGNNVYVFPGLGLGAILAKASKVTDNMVYTSAAALAGALNADEIHKGLIYPRIERVRDASLIVAREVMKAARRDGVSELPESQWVEWEEWGDVAVNAWIKERVYDPVSFSERSRI
;
A
#
# COMPACT_ATOMS: atom_id res chain seq x y z
N MET A 1 -30.28 -41.96 -26.06
CA MET A 1 -31.42 -42.51 -25.30
C MET A 1 -31.13 -42.27 -23.83
N GLY A 2 -31.81 -41.41 -23.08
CA GLY A 2 -32.98 -40.60 -23.40
C GLY A 2 -34.27 -41.16 -22.81
N LEU A 3 -34.64 -40.70 -21.61
CA LEU A 3 -36.00 -40.50 -21.10
C LEU A 3 -35.95 -39.99 -19.64
N SER A 4 -36.88 -39.10 -19.29
CA SER A 4 -37.26 -38.77 -17.89
C SER A 4 -38.50 -39.60 -17.53
N PRO A 5 -38.83 -39.78 -16.24
CA PRO A 5 -40.15 -39.29 -15.84
C PRO A 5 -40.20 -38.53 -14.51
N SER A 6 -41.30 -37.80 -14.33
CA SER A 6 -41.55 -36.80 -13.29
C SER A 6 -42.45 -37.27 -12.14
N THR A 7 -42.24 -36.70 -10.95
CA THR A 7 -43.21 -36.30 -9.90
C THR A 7 -44.52 -37.08 -9.69
N TRP A 8 -44.85 -37.42 -8.44
CA TRP A 8 -46.23 -37.31 -7.91
C TRP A 8 -46.25 -37.04 -6.39
N LEU A 9 -47.36 -36.48 -5.89
CA LEU A 9 -47.58 -36.10 -4.48
C LEU A 9 -48.30 -37.20 -3.68
N GLY A 10 -48.02 -37.31 -2.36
CA GLY A 10 -48.75 -38.23 -1.47
C GLY A 10 -48.43 -38.14 0.03
N LYS A 11 -49.37 -37.61 0.81
CA LYS A 11 -49.57 -37.74 2.28
C LYS A 11 -51.11 -37.84 2.51
N PRO A 12 -51.65 -38.35 3.64
CA PRO A 12 -51.07 -38.37 5.01
C PRO A 12 -51.37 -39.62 5.90
N SER A 13 -50.81 -39.64 7.13
CA SER A 13 -51.39 -40.19 8.41
C SER A 13 -51.88 -41.66 8.54
N SER A 14 -51.95 -42.32 9.71
CA SER A 14 -51.30 -42.22 11.05
C SER A 14 -51.79 -43.37 11.96
N ARG A 15 -51.02 -43.81 12.98
CA ARG A 15 -51.40 -44.43 14.30
C ARG A 15 -50.19 -45.11 14.99
N THR A 16 -49.75 -44.70 16.20
CA THR A 16 -50.09 -45.19 17.59
C THR A 16 -49.82 -46.68 17.85
N GLY A 17 -49.19 -47.15 18.94
CA GLY A 17 -48.65 -46.58 20.21
C GLY A 17 -47.91 -47.72 20.98
N PRO A 18 -47.82 -47.82 22.33
CA PRO A 18 -48.19 -46.90 23.42
C PRO A 18 -47.03 -46.63 24.45
N VAL A 19 -46.90 -45.42 25.01
CA VAL A 19 -47.23 -45.02 26.41
C VAL A 19 -46.48 -45.71 27.57
N HIS A 20 -45.73 -44.90 28.35
CA HIS A 20 -45.97 -44.79 29.80
C HIS A 20 -45.86 -43.32 30.26
N LYS A 21 -46.65 -42.95 31.27
CA LYS A 21 -46.71 -41.59 31.87
C LYS A 21 -46.64 -41.69 33.39
N VAL A 22 -46.12 -40.64 34.03
CA VAL A 22 -46.59 -40.16 35.34
C VAL A 22 -46.86 -38.66 35.18
N LEU A 23 -47.81 -38.12 35.96
CA LEU A 23 -48.40 -36.79 35.78
C LEU A 23 -48.81 -36.26 37.17
N ASN A 24 -48.70 -34.94 37.40
CA ASN A 24 -49.69 -34.22 38.22
C ASN A 24 -49.64 -32.70 38.00
N ARG A 25 -50.68 -32.00 38.50
CA ARG A 25 -50.97 -30.55 38.34
C ARG A 25 -51.24 -29.92 39.72
N LEU A 26 -51.16 -28.58 39.87
CA LEU A 26 -52.32 -27.66 40.11
C LEU A 26 -51.93 -26.24 40.67
N PHE A 27 -52.43 -25.19 40.00
CA PHE A 27 -53.11 -23.96 40.48
C PHE A 27 -52.60 -23.04 41.65
N LEU A 28 -52.19 -21.81 41.27
CA LEU A 28 -52.72 -20.44 41.63
C LEU A 28 -52.69 -19.79 43.05
N VAL A 29 -52.67 -18.42 43.04
CA VAL A 29 -53.03 -17.38 44.07
C VAL A 29 -51.88 -16.57 44.76
N ARG A 30 -52.21 -15.41 45.39
CA ARG A 30 -51.43 -14.15 45.62
C ARG A 30 -50.82 -13.91 47.05
N GLY A 31 -49.66 -13.24 47.10
CA GLY A 31 -49.28 -12.13 48.03
C GLY A 31 -49.07 -12.39 49.55
N PRO A 32 -48.66 -11.40 50.38
CA PRO A 32 -48.35 -9.98 50.10
C PRO A 32 -47.05 -9.37 50.78
N VAL A 33 -46.65 -8.14 50.34
CA VAL A 33 -46.21 -6.91 51.09
C VAL A 33 -45.36 -7.03 52.40
N ALA A 34 -44.34 -6.20 52.74
CA ALA A 34 -43.88 -4.85 52.32
C ALA A 34 -42.33 -4.83 52.13
N GLY A 35 -41.61 -3.80 51.68
CA GLY A 35 -41.80 -2.36 51.43
C GLY A 35 -40.39 -1.69 51.46
N ASN A 36 -40.09 -0.42 51.19
CA ASN A 36 -40.77 0.81 50.74
C ASN A 36 -39.66 1.69 50.08
N LYS A 37 -39.85 2.85 49.42
CA LYS A 37 -40.99 3.76 49.19
C LYS A 37 -40.79 4.54 47.87
N THR A 38 -41.83 5.20 47.38
CA THR A 38 -41.85 6.19 46.26
C THR A 38 -42.58 7.48 46.76
N PRO A 39 -42.72 8.63 46.04
CA PRO A 39 -42.61 8.83 44.58
C PRO A 39 -41.97 10.16 44.06
N SER A 40 -41.94 10.28 42.72
CA SER A 40 -41.83 11.51 41.90
C SER A 40 -43.13 12.35 41.93
N PRO A 41 -43.17 13.67 41.59
CA PRO A 41 -43.30 14.09 40.17
C PRO A 41 -42.86 15.54 39.76
N SER A 42 -42.95 15.81 38.44
CA SER A 42 -43.40 17.06 37.75
C SER A 42 -42.78 18.48 37.91
N VAL A 43 -42.27 19.00 36.78
CA VAL A 43 -42.60 20.30 36.10
C VAL A 43 -42.61 21.66 36.87
N GLY A 44 -41.52 22.45 36.70
CA GLY A 44 -41.48 23.95 36.62
C GLY A 44 -41.86 24.79 37.87
N PRO A 45 -41.76 26.15 37.84
CA PRO A 45 -41.17 27.08 36.85
C PRO A 45 -40.18 28.12 37.49
N SER A 46 -39.96 29.29 36.85
CA SER A 46 -39.28 30.55 37.34
C SER A 46 -37.74 30.48 37.61
N ASN A 47 -36.88 31.49 37.36
CA ASN A 47 -36.86 32.96 37.58
C ASN A 47 -36.68 33.37 39.08
N ALA A 48 -35.79 34.29 39.49
CA ALA A 48 -34.76 35.08 38.78
C ALA A 48 -33.68 35.65 39.78
N THR A 49 -32.77 36.52 39.28
CA THR A 49 -32.08 37.70 39.92
C THR A 49 -32.25 37.98 41.43
N LEU A 50 -31.27 38.50 42.21
CA LEU A 50 -30.01 39.28 42.00
C LEU A 50 -29.01 38.89 43.16
N ASP A 51 -27.80 39.43 43.40
CA ASP A 51 -27.23 40.77 43.16
C ASP A 51 -25.68 40.80 43.01
N THR A 52 -25.12 42.00 42.96
CA THR A 52 -23.77 42.48 42.59
C THR A 52 -22.94 42.85 43.86
N PRO A 53 -21.68 43.41 43.84
CA PRO A 53 -20.99 44.12 42.75
C PRO A 53 -19.44 44.07 42.61
N ARG A 54 -18.96 44.53 41.42
CA ARG A 54 -17.76 45.38 41.09
C ARG A 54 -16.36 45.00 41.66
N SER A 55 -15.22 45.34 41.04
CA SER A 55 -14.89 46.34 40.01
C SER A 55 -13.72 45.88 39.08
N ARG A 56 -13.30 46.75 38.15
CA ARG A 56 -12.07 46.64 37.32
C ARG A 56 -11.13 47.83 37.67
N HIS A 57 -9.79 47.70 37.46
CA HIS A 57 -9.02 48.47 36.45
C HIS A 57 -7.47 48.57 36.68
N THR A 58 -6.72 48.45 35.56
CA THR A 58 -5.47 49.18 35.13
C THR A 58 -4.10 49.14 35.85
N LEU A 59 -3.10 48.60 35.11
CA LEU A 59 -1.83 49.22 34.63
C LEU A 59 -0.63 49.61 35.56
N ASN A 60 0.47 48.85 35.37
CA ASN A 60 1.84 49.28 34.97
C ASN A 60 2.93 49.89 35.91
N TYR A 61 4.15 49.34 35.68
CA TYR A 61 5.52 49.92 35.66
C TYR A 61 6.45 50.02 36.91
N HIS A 62 7.64 49.38 36.77
CA HIS A 62 8.98 49.61 37.40
C HIS A 62 9.11 49.46 38.95
N THR A 63 10.28 49.20 39.58
CA THR A 63 11.72 49.22 39.19
C THR A 63 12.57 48.20 40.01
N ALA A 64 13.88 48.01 39.67
CA ALA A 64 14.94 47.29 40.46
C ALA A 64 16.04 48.31 40.92
N PRO A 65 17.29 48.01 41.44
CA PRO A 65 18.06 46.77 41.76
C PRO A 65 18.64 46.73 43.23
N CYS A 66 19.61 45.92 43.73
CA CYS A 66 21.09 45.85 43.48
C CYS A 66 21.85 44.78 44.38
N PRO A 67 23.17 44.42 44.19
CA PRO A 67 23.83 43.22 44.82
C PRO A 67 25.34 43.28 45.29
N LYS A 68 25.93 42.11 45.71
CA LYS A 68 27.39 41.64 45.70
C LYS A 68 28.40 42.09 46.81
N PRO A 69 29.71 41.63 46.89
CA PRO A 69 30.39 40.28 46.69
C PRO A 69 31.61 39.97 47.65
N THR A 70 32.37 38.84 47.51
CA THR A 70 33.84 38.73 47.90
C THR A 70 34.77 37.67 47.18
N ARG A 71 35.73 36.93 47.84
CA ARG A 71 37.07 36.52 47.28
C ARG A 71 37.84 35.26 47.82
N ARG A 72 38.33 34.38 46.91
CA ARG A 72 39.70 33.71 46.73
C ARG A 72 40.35 32.74 47.83
N PRO A 73 41.52 32.03 47.62
CA PRO A 73 41.73 30.82 46.78
C PRO A 73 42.67 29.68 47.43
N PRO A 74 43.63 28.90 46.80
CA PRO A 74 43.93 27.46 47.16
C PRO A 74 45.40 27.13 47.61
N PRO A 75 45.85 25.85 47.80
CA PRO A 75 46.50 25.01 46.75
C PRO A 75 46.43 23.44 46.93
N SER A 76 47.29 22.66 46.24
CA SER A 76 47.37 21.16 46.22
C SER A 76 48.82 20.61 46.15
N PRO A 77 49.12 19.35 46.56
CA PRO A 77 49.79 18.38 45.65
C PRO A 77 49.51 16.86 45.86
N SER A 78 50.09 16.02 44.98
CA SER A 78 50.12 14.51 44.92
C SER A 78 51.50 13.94 45.36
N PRO A 79 51.93 12.63 45.26
CA PRO A 79 51.42 11.47 44.46
C PRO A 79 51.64 9.99 44.97
N SER A 80 51.31 9.02 44.09
CA SER A 80 52.05 7.75 43.79
C SER A 80 51.75 6.35 44.43
N THR A 81 51.37 5.40 43.55
CA THR A 81 51.76 3.97 43.38
C THR A 81 51.85 2.94 44.52
N THR A 82 51.20 1.76 44.36
CA THR A 82 51.84 0.42 44.10
C THR A 82 50.82 -0.76 43.97
N LYS A 83 51.28 -1.91 43.45
CA LYS A 83 50.70 -3.27 43.59
C LYS A 83 51.77 -4.21 44.17
N PRO A 84 51.41 -5.31 44.85
CA PRO A 84 51.70 -6.65 44.29
C PRO A 84 50.52 -7.65 44.48
N ALA A 85 50.78 -8.95 44.61
CA ALA A 85 49.82 -10.04 44.36
C ALA A 85 49.98 -11.30 45.27
N SER A 86 49.15 -12.33 45.02
CA SER A 86 49.19 -13.71 45.58
C SER A 86 48.64 -13.88 47.03
N HIS A 87 48.27 -15.07 47.54
CA HIS A 87 48.36 -16.45 47.05
C HIS A 87 47.24 -17.38 47.64
N TYR A 88 47.19 -18.63 47.15
CA TYR A 88 46.56 -19.88 47.66
C TYR A 88 45.57 -19.90 48.85
N HIS A 89 44.50 -20.71 48.74
CA HIS A 89 44.50 -22.08 49.33
C HIS A 89 43.42 -23.03 48.79
N TYR A 90 43.75 -24.34 48.78
CA TYR A 90 42.85 -25.48 48.55
C TYR A 90 42.22 -25.95 49.87
N THR A 91 40.95 -26.41 49.84
CA THR A 91 40.54 -27.60 50.60
C THR A 91 39.37 -28.34 49.93
N THR A 92 39.39 -29.68 49.99
CA THR A 92 38.32 -30.60 49.53
C THR A 92 37.88 -31.48 50.70
N ILE A 93 36.59 -31.84 50.80
CA ILE A 93 35.99 -33.03 51.48
C ILE A 93 34.44 -32.87 51.35
N ARG A 94 33.56 -33.77 50.87
CA ARG A 94 33.31 -35.25 50.89
C ARG A 94 32.52 -35.80 52.11
N GLY A 95 31.40 -36.49 51.83
CA GLY A 95 30.46 -37.10 52.79
C GLY A 95 29.03 -36.62 52.53
N HIS A 96 28.00 -37.39 52.12
CA HIS A 96 27.48 -38.70 52.57
C HIS A 96 27.08 -38.72 54.06
N HIS A 97 25.98 -39.35 54.51
CA HIS A 97 25.37 -40.59 53.98
C HIS A 97 23.90 -40.87 54.45
N SER A 98 23.05 -41.48 53.60
CA SER A 98 21.85 -42.34 53.93
C SER A 98 20.52 -41.69 54.39
N ARG A 99 19.33 -42.38 54.45
CA ARG A 99 18.98 -43.83 54.38
C ARG A 99 17.50 -44.15 54.02
N LEU A 100 17.25 -45.12 53.11
CA LEU A 100 16.08 -46.06 52.98
C LEU A 100 14.64 -45.47 52.76
N LEU A 101 13.61 -46.16 52.18
CA LEU A 101 13.25 -47.59 52.06
C LEU A 101 12.60 -48.01 50.69
N ARG A 102 12.89 -49.25 50.24
CA ARG A 102 12.02 -50.39 49.76
C ARG A 102 10.59 -50.13 49.17
N ARG A 103 10.01 -50.91 48.21
CA ARG A 103 10.45 -52.01 47.29
C ARG A 103 9.30 -52.45 46.31
N ARG A 104 9.64 -53.10 45.18
CA ARG A 104 8.83 -54.00 44.29
C ARG A 104 7.83 -53.39 43.26
N ALA A 105 7.69 -54.14 42.15
CA ALA A 105 6.75 -54.07 41.00
C ALA A 105 6.30 -55.54 40.68
N PRO A 106 5.64 -55.94 39.56
CA PRO A 106 5.37 -55.31 38.24
C PRO A 106 3.82 -55.21 37.95
N THR A 107 3.17 -55.32 36.78
CA THR A 107 3.49 -55.83 35.41
C THR A 107 2.44 -55.40 34.34
N THR A 108 2.82 -55.41 33.04
CA THR A 108 1.99 -55.53 31.80
C THR A 108 0.94 -54.43 31.46
N THR A 109 0.69 -54.03 30.19
CA THR A 109 1.14 -54.53 28.85
C THR A 109 1.09 -53.43 27.75
N ASN A 110 2.08 -53.43 26.84
CA ASN A 110 2.07 -53.10 25.38
C ASN A 110 1.35 -51.82 24.82
N CYS A 111 1.67 -51.24 23.64
CA CYS A 111 2.43 -51.70 22.46
C CYS A 111 3.57 -50.74 22.04
N LEU A 112 4.37 -51.14 21.02
CA LEU A 112 5.55 -50.44 20.50
C LEU A 112 5.54 -50.23 18.97
N VAL A 113 6.48 -49.41 18.50
CA VAL A 113 6.78 -49.05 17.09
C VAL A 113 7.24 -50.26 16.26
N PRO A 114 6.91 -50.33 14.95
CA PRO A 114 7.59 -51.23 14.01
C PRO A 114 8.12 -50.58 12.71
N SER A 115 9.38 -50.84 12.37
CA SER A 115 9.91 -51.01 10.99
C SER A 115 11.36 -51.57 11.08
N PRO A 116 11.94 -52.22 10.05
CA PRO A 116 11.38 -52.77 8.80
C PRO A 116 11.80 -54.26 8.51
N THR A 117 11.54 -54.74 7.27
CA THR A 117 12.22 -55.84 6.50
C THR A 117 11.72 -57.31 6.48
N SER A 118 11.65 -57.84 5.24
CA SER A 118 11.84 -59.26 4.78
C SER A 118 10.80 -60.36 5.13
N ALA A 119 10.53 -61.38 4.28
CA ALA A 119 10.79 -61.62 2.83
C ALA A 119 10.01 -62.85 2.29
N SER A 120 10.24 -63.21 1.01
CA SER A 120 9.86 -64.42 0.23
C SER A 120 8.55 -64.38 -0.60
N SER A 121 8.47 -64.95 -1.82
CA SER A 121 9.50 -65.30 -2.85
C SER A 121 8.85 -65.82 -4.16
N PHE A 122 9.40 -65.51 -5.35
CA PHE A 122 9.83 -66.47 -6.40
C PHE A 122 10.19 -65.82 -7.77
N PHE A 123 11.26 -66.33 -8.42
CA PHE A 123 11.81 -66.11 -9.80
C PHE A 123 11.92 -64.64 -10.33
N SER A 124 13.08 -64.04 -10.68
CA SER A 124 14.27 -64.43 -11.52
C SER A 124 14.01 -64.27 -13.05
N ALA A 125 14.90 -63.74 -13.91
CA ALA A 125 16.36 -63.53 -13.82
C ALA A 125 16.95 -62.40 -14.73
N SER A 126 18.19 -61.99 -14.41
CA SER A 126 19.33 -61.60 -15.29
C SER A 126 19.36 -60.35 -16.23
N LEU A 127 20.50 -59.63 -16.12
CA LEU A 127 21.19 -58.75 -17.12
C LEU A 127 22.25 -59.60 -17.90
N PRO A 128 22.90 -59.19 -19.04
CA PRO A 128 23.58 -57.89 -19.25
C PRO A 128 23.68 -57.35 -20.73
N LEU A 129 24.56 -56.36 -20.94
CA LEU A 129 25.00 -55.68 -22.19
C LEU A 129 26.08 -56.47 -22.98
N PRO A 130 26.66 -55.97 -24.11
CA PRO A 130 26.11 -55.38 -25.35
C PRO A 130 26.59 -56.20 -26.60
N PRO A 131 26.51 -55.69 -27.86
CA PRO A 131 27.72 -55.14 -28.50
C PRO A 131 27.50 -53.98 -29.52
N THR A 132 28.61 -53.51 -30.12
CA THR A 132 28.74 -52.35 -31.03
C THR A 132 28.50 -52.67 -32.52
N HIS A 133 28.10 -51.68 -33.34
CA HIS A 133 28.55 -51.56 -34.74
C HIS A 133 28.44 -50.13 -35.32
N ALA A 134 29.41 -49.79 -36.17
CA ALA A 134 29.51 -48.66 -37.11
C ALA A 134 30.62 -49.02 -38.15
N PRO A 135 31.06 -48.18 -39.12
CA PRO A 135 30.47 -46.98 -39.72
C PRO A 135 30.39 -47.04 -41.29
N VAL A 136 29.78 -46.04 -41.95
CA VAL A 136 30.05 -45.68 -43.37
C VAL A 136 29.94 -44.14 -43.53
N MET A 137 30.68 -43.54 -44.48
CA MET A 137 30.73 -42.09 -44.76
C MET A 137 30.33 -41.75 -46.22
N SER A 138 30.27 -40.44 -46.53
CA SER A 138 30.28 -39.83 -47.88
C SER A 138 28.99 -39.90 -48.71
N MET A 139 28.76 -38.99 -49.69
CA MET A 139 29.59 -37.90 -50.22
C MET A 139 28.77 -36.59 -50.42
N ALA A 140 29.43 -35.47 -50.75
CA ALA A 140 28.81 -34.17 -51.03
C ALA A 140 28.67 -33.88 -52.55
N SER A 141 27.78 -32.96 -52.93
CA SER A 141 27.73 -32.35 -54.28
C SER A 141 27.06 -30.97 -54.31
N TYR A 142 27.85 -29.96 -54.70
CA TYR A 142 27.43 -28.69 -55.33
C TYR A 142 27.33 -28.94 -56.89
N PRO A 143 27.04 -27.98 -57.84
CA PRO A 143 27.21 -26.51 -57.77
C PRO A 143 26.25 -25.59 -58.62
N PHE A 144 26.54 -24.26 -58.58
CA PHE A 144 26.25 -23.17 -59.57
C PHE A 144 24.76 -22.77 -59.82
N SER A 145 24.33 -21.51 -60.04
CA SER A 145 24.85 -20.25 -60.64
C SER A 145 24.61 -20.13 -62.19
N SER A 146 24.48 -18.96 -62.84
CA SER A 146 24.71 -17.56 -62.44
C SER A 146 23.97 -16.46 -63.28
N SER A 147 23.84 -15.26 -62.70
CA SER A 147 24.14 -13.90 -63.27
C SER A 147 23.45 -13.28 -64.52
N SER A 148 22.91 -12.06 -64.31
CA SER A 148 23.11 -10.85 -65.15
C SER A 148 22.76 -9.59 -64.29
N SER A 149 23.69 -8.78 -63.77
CA SER A 149 24.53 -7.72 -64.41
C SER A 149 23.76 -6.46 -64.87
N SER A 150 24.19 -5.20 -64.64
CA SER A 150 25.18 -4.61 -63.70
C SER A 150 25.29 -3.08 -63.90
N ASP A 151 25.31 -2.29 -62.81
CA ASP A 151 25.89 -0.92 -62.72
C ASP A 151 26.30 -0.69 -61.24
N ILE A 152 27.52 -0.29 -60.85
CA ILE A 152 28.30 0.95 -61.13
C ILE A 152 27.67 2.16 -60.38
N SER A 153 28.28 2.78 -59.35
CA SER A 153 29.68 2.82 -58.86
C SER A 153 29.80 2.87 -57.31
N THR A 154 31.03 2.67 -56.80
CA THR A 154 31.45 3.05 -55.42
C THR A 154 32.69 3.96 -55.49
N PRO A 155 33.13 4.61 -54.38
CA PRO A 155 34.10 3.95 -53.49
C PRO A 155 33.92 4.23 -51.98
N ARG A 156 34.64 3.46 -51.14
CA ARG A 156 34.81 3.69 -49.70
C ARG A 156 36.05 4.53 -49.40
N SER A 157 36.00 5.44 -48.43
CA SER A 157 37.09 5.99 -47.58
C SER A 157 36.67 7.35 -47.01
N ALA A 158 37.18 7.91 -45.91
CA ALA A 158 37.88 7.38 -44.72
C ALA A 158 37.88 8.51 -43.65
N SER A 159 38.43 8.25 -42.45
CA SER A 159 38.62 9.28 -41.42
C SER A 159 39.58 10.40 -41.85
N PRO A 160 39.30 11.69 -41.53
CA PRO A 160 40.29 12.75 -41.59
C PRO A 160 41.00 12.95 -40.24
N SER A 161 42.32 13.21 -40.25
CA SER A 161 43.11 13.54 -39.06
C SER A 161 44.36 14.36 -39.41
N HIS A 162 44.74 15.30 -38.54
CA HIS A 162 45.89 16.24 -38.65
C HIS A 162 45.75 17.29 -39.79
N SER A 163 46.56 18.34 -39.92
CA SER A 163 47.85 18.75 -39.32
C SER A 163 48.05 20.28 -39.41
N SER A 164 48.88 21.01 -38.64
CA SER A 164 49.50 20.87 -37.29
C SER A 164 50.40 22.11 -37.04
N VAL A 165 50.62 22.57 -35.79
CA VAL A 165 51.64 23.60 -35.48
C VAL A 165 52.57 23.17 -34.32
N ALA A 166 53.85 23.50 -34.51
CA ALA A 166 55.05 23.36 -33.67
C ALA A 166 54.93 23.79 -32.17
N SER A 167 55.86 23.51 -31.24
CA SER A 167 56.95 22.51 -31.08
C SER A 167 57.77 22.85 -29.81
N ALA A 168 58.32 21.88 -29.05
CA ALA A 168 59.63 22.00 -28.36
C ALA A 168 60.01 20.76 -27.50
N ARG A 169 61.29 20.32 -27.65
CA ARG A 169 62.25 19.76 -26.66
C ARG A 169 61.72 19.00 -25.41
N SER A 170 62.09 17.71 -25.21
CA SER A 170 63.32 17.22 -24.53
C SER A 170 63.22 17.26 -22.98
N SER A 171 63.63 16.26 -22.17
CA SER A 171 64.64 15.20 -22.38
C SER A 171 64.40 13.92 -21.54
N ARG A 172 65.24 12.89 -21.79
CA ARG A 172 65.82 11.87 -20.88
C ARG A 172 65.96 12.31 -19.38
N SER A 173 65.99 11.42 -18.35
CA SER A 173 65.93 9.93 -18.31
C SER A 173 65.87 9.34 -16.88
N SER A 174 65.41 8.08 -16.78
CA SER A 174 65.92 6.95 -15.95
C SER A 174 66.07 7.03 -14.41
N ILE A 175 65.35 6.11 -13.73
CA ILE A 175 65.85 5.11 -12.74
C ILE A 175 66.57 5.61 -11.46
N SER A 176 65.97 5.35 -10.29
CA SER A 176 66.49 4.33 -9.33
C SER A 176 65.62 4.17 -8.07
N ASN A 177 65.69 3.01 -7.43
CA ASN A 177 65.08 2.74 -6.12
C ASN A 177 66.04 3.12 -4.98
N LYS A 178 65.53 3.74 -3.91
CA LYS A 178 66.14 3.65 -2.56
C LYS A 178 65.11 3.92 -1.45
N ARG A 179 65.05 3.02 -0.46
CA ARG A 179 64.41 3.29 0.84
C ARG A 179 65.33 4.15 1.71
N MET A 180 64.77 5.08 2.46
CA MET A 180 65.19 5.44 3.83
C MET A 180 63.99 5.96 4.63
N SER A 181 64.16 6.19 5.93
CA SER A 181 63.09 6.37 6.93
C SER A 181 62.99 7.81 7.47
N MET A 182 62.01 8.03 8.36
CA MET A 182 61.70 9.26 9.11
C MET A 182 60.96 10.35 8.30
N SER A 183 60.07 11.16 8.90
CA SER A 183 59.54 11.20 10.29
C SER A 183 58.08 11.70 10.34
N SER A 184 57.46 11.62 11.52
CA SER A 184 56.07 12.03 11.77
C SER A 184 55.83 13.54 11.62
N ARG A 185 54.90 13.92 10.73
CA ARG A 185 54.12 15.16 10.83
C ARG A 185 52.65 14.87 10.57
N ARG A 186 51.76 15.50 11.34
CA ARG A 186 50.33 15.54 11.04
C ARG A 186 50.10 16.39 9.79
N MET A 187 49.30 15.89 8.86
CA MET A 187 48.57 16.71 7.89
C MET A 187 47.08 16.40 8.12
N THR A 188 46.33 17.41 8.52
CA THR A 188 44.86 17.39 8.56
C THR A 188 44.31 17.87 7.22
N ASP A 189 43.13 17.39 6.86
CA ASP A 189 42.23 17.94 5.86
C ASP A 189 42.81 18.21 4.46
N PHE A 190 42.78 17.16 3.62
CA PHE A 190 42.68 17.30 2.17
C PHE A 190 41.40 16.62 1.69
N ASN A 191 40.34 17.40 1.44
CA ASN A 191 39.09 16.93 0.86
C ASN A 191 39.18 17.00 -0.68
N PRO A 192 39.14 15.88 -1.43
CA PRO A 192 39.28 15.90 -2.89
C PRO A 192 38.19 16.68 -3.65
N MET A 193 37.07 17.02 -3.00
CA MET A 193 35.96 17.75 -3.61
C MET A 193 36.13 19.28 -3.62
N SER A 194 37.13 19.85 -2.91
CA SER A 194 37.26 21.31 -2.77
C SER A 194 37.64 22.07 -4.05
N SER A 195 38.04 21.36 -5.10
CA SER A 195 38.34 21.91 -6.43
C SER A 195 37.24 21.66 -7.47
N VAL A 196 36.08 21.11 -7.07
CA VAL A 196 34.95 20.87 -7.97
C VAL A 196 33.93 22.00 -7.85
N ASP A 197 33.94 22.90 -8.84
CA ASP A 197 32.89 23.93 -8.98
C ASP A 197 31.60 23.28 -9.49
N VAL A 198 30.75 22.86 -8.55
CA VAL A 198 29.45 22.25 -8.82
C VAL A 198 28.53 23.22 -9.57
N THR A 199 28.57 24.51 -9.25
CA THR A 199 27.83 25.58 -9.92
C THR A 199 28.14 25.65 -11.43
N ALA A 200 29.42 25.58 -11.80
CA ALA A 200 29.84 25.57 -13.21
C ALA A 200 29.45 24.27 -13.96
N ILE A 201 29.15 23.18 -13.25
CA ILE A 201 28.59 21.94 -13.82
C ILE A 201 27.08 22.07 -14.00
N GLU A 202 26.35 22.54 -12.98
CA GLU A 202 24.91 22.78 -13.04
C GLU A 202 24.53 23.78 -14.14
N GLU A 203 25.30 24.88 -14.29
CA GLU A 203 25.06 25.87 -15.35
C GLU A 203 25.29 25.29 -16.75
N LYS A 204 26.29 24.42 -16.95
CA LYS A 204 26.49 23.69 -18.22
C LYS A 204 25.37 22.70 -18.51
N MET A 205 24.86 21.98 -17.51
CA MET A 205 23.70 21.09 -17.67
C MET A 205 22.43 21.89 -18.00
N ARG A 206 22.25 23.07 -17.40
CA ARG A 206 21.14 23.99 -17.68
C ARG A 206 21.20 24.57 -19.09
N MET A 207 22.39 24.93 -19.57
CA MET A 207 22.66 25.35 -20.95
C MET A 207 22.32 24.23 -21.95
N ALA A 208 22.77 22.99 -21.70
CA ALA A 208 22.47 21.85 -22.55
C ALA A 208 20.97 21.53 -22.61
N SER A 209 20.25 21.71 -21.49
CA SER A 209 18.79 21.57 -21.44
C SER A 209 18.06 22.65 -22.25
N LEU A 210 18.58 23.89 -22.30
CA LEU A 210 18.01 24.99 -23.08
C LEU A 210 18.18 24.79 -24.60
N ASP A 211 19.32 24.25 -25.06
CA ASP A 211 19.52 23.99 -26.49
C ASP A 211 18.59 22.88 -27.03
N GLN A 212 18.22 21.88 -26.20
CA GLN A 212 17.20 20.89 -26.59
C GLN A 212 15.82 21.51 -26.87
N HIS A 213 15.49 22.66 -26.27
CA HIS A 213 14.22 23.36 -26.50
C HIS A 213 14.19 24.25 -27.75
N ARG A 214 15.34 24.50 -28.42
CA ARG A 214 15.37 25.29 -29.66
C ARG A 214 14.77 24.58 -30.89
N GLY A 215 14.54 23.26 -30.82
CA GLY A 215 14.04 22.46 -31.95
C GLY A 215 12.58 22.73 -32.37
N TYR A 216 11.79 23.47 -31.59
CA TYR A 216 10.33 23.58 -31.78
C TYR A 216 9.82 25.01 -32.06
N ALA A 217 10.69 25.92 -32.53
CA ALA A 217 10.32 27.28 -32.91
C ALA A 217 10.15 27.46 -34.44
N GLN A 218 9.13 26.82 -35.03
CA GLN A 218 8.73 27.11 -36.41
C GLN A 218 7.77 28.30 -36.46
N ASN A 219 8.28 29.47 -36.86
CA ASN A 219 7.48 30.70 -37.07
C ASN A 219 6.85 30.77 -38.48
N THR A 220 6.50 29.62 -39.07
CA THR A 220 6.03 29.54 -40.46
C THR A 220 5.02 28.42 -40.60
N PHE A 221 3.74 28.79 -40.69
CA PHE A 221 2.65 27.87 -40.98
C PHE A 221 2.45 27.78 -42.50
N GLY A 222 2.08 26.62 -43.02
CA GLY A 222 1.68 26.48 -44.43
C GLY A 222 0.31 27.13 -44.67
N GLU A 223 0.21 28.03 -45.64
CA GLU A 223 -1.09 28.55 -46.08
C GLU A 223 -1.94 27.44 -46.70
N VAL A 224 -3.13 27.21 -46.13
CA VAL A 224 -4.15 26.37 -46.77
C VAL A 224 -4.95 27.24 -47.73
N GLN A 225 -4.46 27.39 -48.97
CA GLN A 225 -5.19 28.15 -49.99
C GLN A 225 -6.47 27.40 -50.41
N GLN A 226 -7.62 28.04 -50.24
CA GLN A 226 -8.91 27.48 -50.57
C GLN A 226 -9.22 27.67 -52.07
N PHE A 227 -8.78 26.72 -52.90
CA PHE A 227 -8.92 26.78 -54.37
C PHE A 227 -10.37 26.67 -54.92
N ARG A 228 -11.41 26.65 -54.08
CA ARG A 228 -12.82 26.61 -54.49
C ARG A 228 -13.72 27.38 -53.53
N THR A 229 -14.61 28.21 -54.07
CA THR A 229 -15.68 28.89 -53.33
C THR A 229 -16.56 27.87 -52.61
N ALA A 230 -16.97 28.15 -51.37
CA ALA A 230 -17.81 27.25 -50.59
C ALA A 230 -19.27 27.28 -51.10
N GLU A 231 -19.77 26.14 -51.59
CA GLU A 231 -21.15 26.02 -52.07
C GLU A 231 -22.13 25.74 -50.90
N PRO A 232 -23.25 26.48 -50.78
CA PRO A 232 -24.22 26.30 -49.71
C PRO A 232 -25.13 25.08 -49.97
N VAL A 233 -24.79 23.95 -49.34
CA VAL A 233 -25.59 22.70 -49.41
C VAL A 233 -26.89 22.84 -48.61
N THR A 234 -28.02 22.36 -49.16
CA THR A 234 -29.32 22.45 -48.48
C THR A 234 -29.41 21.49 -47.28
N LYS A 235 -30.23 21.84 -46.27
CA LYS A 235 -30.34 21.06 -45.02
C LYS A 235 -30.77 19.60 -45.23
N SER A 236 -31.50 19.31 -46.30
CA SER A 236 -31.90 17.95 -46.72
C SER A 236 -30.75 17.14 -47.34
N GLN A 237 -29.75 17.79 -47.93
CA GLN A 237 -28.57 17.16 -48.54
C GLN A 237 -27.42 16.98 -47.53
N ALA A 238 -27.45 17.67 -46.38
CA ALA A 238 -26.44 17.59 -45.33
C ALA A 238 -26.50 16.31 -44.45
N VAL A 239 -27.41 15.37 -44.75
CA VAL A 239 -27.60 14.14 -43.97
C VAL A 239 -26.40 13.20 -44.17
N GLY A 240 -25.61 13.01 -43.10
CA GLY A 240 -24.39 12.20 -43.11
C GLY A 240 -23.11 12.99 -42.82
N TYR A 241 -23.15 14.32 -42.87
CA TYR A 241 -22.00 15.18 -42.57
C TYR A 241 -21.99 15.63 -41.10
N GLN A 242 -20.84 15.52 -40.43
CA GLN A 242 -20.67 16.00 -39.06
C GLN A 242 -20.39 17.51 -39.06
N VAL A 243 -21.35 18.31 -38.57
CA VAL A 243 -21.18 19.76 -38.44
C VAL A 243 -20.22 20.07 -37.29
N LEU A 244 -18.94 20.29 -37.62
CA LEU A 244 -17.98 20.91 -36.71
C LEU A 244 -18.43 22.35 -36.43
N LYS A 245 -18.87 22.63 -35.20
CA LYS A 245 -19.05 24.00 -34.74
C LYS A 245 -17.67 24.64 -34.55
N GLU A 246 -17.51 25.85 -35.08
CA GLU A 246 -16.30 26.63 -34.90
C GLU A 246 -16.00 26.86 -33.39
N PRO A 247 -14.75 26.64 -32.94
CA PRO A 247 -14.35 26.92 -31.56
C PRO A 247 -14.54 28.38 -31.17
N LEU A 248 -14.95 28.63 -29.92
CA LEU A 248 -15.25 29.98 -29.42
C LEU A 248 -14.07 30.95 -29.44
N TRP A 249 -12.83 30.47 -29.56
CA TRP A 249 -11.62 31.30 -29.59
C TRP A 249 -11.32 31.95 -30.96
N ASN A 250 -12.00 31.54 -32.04
CA ASN A 250 -11.93 32.24 -33.33
C ASN A 250 -12.72 33.57 -33.35
N LYS A 251 -13.53 33.86 -32.32
CA LYS A 251 -14.38 35.05 -32.29
C LYS A 251 -13.62 36.27 -31.79
N ALA A 252 -13.05 37.02 -32.73
CA ALA A 252 -12.44 38.32 -32.47
C ALA A 252 -13.44 39.30 -31.79
N PRO A 253 -12.99 40.14 -30.84
CA PRO A 253 -13.86 41.06 -30.12
C PRO A 253 -14.25 42.27 -30.99
N THR A 254 -15.55 42.41 -31.29
CA THR A 254 -16.09 43.59 -31.98
C THR A 254 -16.05 44.82 -31.07
N VAL A 255 -15.23 45.81 -31.44
CA VAL A 255 -15.20 47.13 -30.81
C VAL A 255 -16.41 47.96 -31.27
N ALA A 256 -17.08 48.65 -30.33
CA ALA A 256 -18.10 49.67 -30.62
C ALA A 256 -17.93 50.85 -29.65
N SER A 257 -18.22 52.07 -30.12
CA SER A 257 -17.72 53.31 -29.51
C SER A 257 -18.78 54.24 -28.91
N GLN A 258 -18.43 54.80 -27.74
CA GLN A 258 -18.78 56.14 -27.24
C GLN A 258 -20.25 56.61 -27.18
N SER A 259 -20.76 56.61 -25.94
CA SER A 259 -21.32 57.80 -25.23
C SER A 259 -22.73 58.34 -25.68
N PRO A 260 -23.32 59.36 -25.01
CA PRO A 260 -24.24 59.06 -23.91
C PRO A 260 -25.56 59.88 -23.90
N ARG A 261 -26.57 59.47 -23.10
CA ARG A 261 -27.63 60.40 -22.68
C ARG A 261 -28.41 60.07 -21.39
N MET A 262 -28.37 61.05 -20.48
CA MET A 262 -29.38 61.41 -19.46
C MET A 262 -29.76 60.45 -18.32
N ALA A 263 -30.27 61.06 -17.25
CA ALA A 263 -30.61 60.46 -15.96
C ALA A 263 -32.00 60.96 -15.48
N SER A 264 -32.32 60.73 -14.20
CA SER A 264 -33.64 60.95 -13.54
C SER A 264 -34.69 59.86 -13.86
N LEU A 265 -35.69 59.60 -13.01
CA LEU A 265 -36.12 60.30 -11.79
C LEU A 265 -36.62 59.30 -10.72
N LEU A 266 -36.67 59.73 -9.45
CA LEU A 266 -37.17 58.96 -8.30
C LEU A 266 -38.67 59.21 -8.03
N GLN A 267 -39.25 58.43 -7.11
CA GLN A 267 -40.61 58.57 -6.51
C GLN A 267 -41.79 58.14 -7.41
N GLY A 268 -42.92 57.64 -6.90
CA GLY A 268 -43.22 57.19 -5.53
C GLY A 268 -44.72 56.92 -5.25
N ARG A 269 -44.99 56.02 -4.28
CA ARG A 269 -46.26 55.79 -3.53
C ARG A 269 -47.56 55.32 -4.27
N SER A 270 -47.88 54.05 -4.01
CA SER A 270 -49.08 53.60 -3.25
C SER A 270 -50.52 53.85 -3.75
N ARG A 271 -51.28 52.75 -3.90
CA ARG A 271 -52.69 52.61 -3.44
C ARG A 271 -53.03 51.14 -3.15
N ARG A 272 -54.15 50.87 -2.46
CA ARG A 272 -54.53 49.55 -1.90
C ARG A 272 -55.71 48.89 -2.66
N LEU A 273 -55.70 47.55 -2.70
CA LEU A 273 -56.78 46.55 -2.44
C LEU A 273 -58.24 46.88 -2.84
N PRO A 274 -59.04 45.89 -3.34
CA PRO A 274 -59.36 44.67 -2.57
C PRO A 274 -59.44 43.33 -3.34
N LEU A 275 -59.61 42.26 -2.55
CA LEU A 275 -59.97 40.90 -2.97
C LEU A 275 -61.49 40.73 -2.99
N SER A 276 -62.06 40.11 -4.04
CA SER A 276 -63.09 39.06 -3.94
C SER A 276 -63.76 38.71 -5.29
N SER A 277 -63.48 37.52 -5.82
CA SER A 277 -64.41 36.69 -6.60
C SER A 277 -63.82 35.28 -6.67
N LEU A 278 -64.63 34.24 -6.47
CA LEU A 278 -64.15 32.85 -6.40
C LEU A 278 -64.66 32.03 -7.61
N HIS A 279 -63.82 31.06 -8.02
CA HIS A 279 -64.18 29.86 -8.78
C HIS A 279 -64.75 30.05 -10.21
N GLN A 280 -63.99 29.57 -11.20
CA GLN A 280 -64.39 28.37 -11.96
C GLN A 280 -63.18 27.71 -12.65
N HIS A 281 -63.19 26.38 -12.68
CA HIS A 281 -62.49 25.47 -13.61
C HIS A 281 -61.01 25.73 -13.98
N LEU A 282 -60.09 25.28 -13.10
CA LEU A 282 -58.83 24.66 -13.52
C LEU A 282 -58.58 23.40 -12.70
N GLN A 283 -58.49 22.23 -13.35
CA GLN A 283 -58.04 21.00 -12.70
C GLN A 283 -56.51 20.96 -12.63
N PRO A 284 -55.91 20.41 -11.56
CA PRO A 284 -54.47 20.20 -11.50
C PRO A 284 -54.07 19.14 -12.54
N ARG A 285 -53.17 19.49 -13.45
CA ARG A 285 -52.47 18.47 -14.26
C ARG A 285 -51.66 17.58 -13.31
N GLY A 286 -51.79 16.26 -13.48
CA GLY A 286 -50.99 15.28 -12.74
C GLY A 286 -49.48 15.44 -12.99
N PRO A 287 -48.64 14.75 -12.21
CA PRO A 287 -47.19 14.80 -12.39
C PRO A 287 -46.81 14.43 -13.83
N LEU A 288 -45.89 15.19 -14.41
CA LEU A 288 -45.32 14.87 -15.72
C LEU A 288 -44.68 13.48 -15.67
N PRO A 289 -44.88 12.62 -16.69
CA PRO A 289 -44.17 11.35 -16.75
C PRO A 289 -42.66 11.63 -16.75
N ALA A 290 -41.91 10.86 -15.97
CA ALA A 290 -40.47 11.03 -15.84
C ALA A 290 -39.81 10.97 -17.22
N SER A 291 -39.18 12.06 -17.64
CA SER A 291 -38.46 12.10 -18.91
C SER A 291 -37.34 11.07 -18.90
N SER A 292 -37.41 10.08 -19.80
CA SER A 292 -36.41 9.03 -19.90
C SER A 292 -34.99 9.61 -19.95
N PRO A 293 -34.02 9.03 -19.23
CA PRO A 293 -32.64 9.50 -19.27
C PRO A 293 -32.09 9.45 -20.71
N LEU A 294 -31.13 10.32 -21.03
CA LEU A 294 -30.60 10.46 -22.39
C LEU A 294 -29.98 9.15 -22.92
N HIS A 295 -30.77 8.41 -23.70
CA HIS A 295 -30.38 7.15 -24.37
C HIS A 295 -29.23 7.27 -25.39
N THR A 296 -28.68 8.48 -25.57
CA THR A 296 -27.46 8.71 -26.36
C THR A 296 -26.19 8.28 -25.63
N SER A 297 -26.15 8.33 -24.29
CA SER A 297 -24.96 7.91 -23.53
C SER A 297 -24.75 6.39 -23.61
N THR A 298 -25.82 5.63 -23.35
CA THR A 298 -25.80 4.16 -23.30
C THR A 298 -25.36 3.49 -24.61
N LYS A 299 -25.52 4.15 -25.77
CA LYS A 299 -25.05 3.59 -27.06
C LYS A 299 -23.53 3.58 -27.20
N LEU A 300 -22.81 4.53 -26.59
CA LEU A 300 -21.34 4.52 -26.57
C LEU A 300 -20.82 3.55 -25.49
N THR A 301 -21.46 3.50 -24.32
CA THR A 301 -21.13 2.49 -23.29
C THR A 301 -21.36 1.06 -23.78
N ALA A 302 -22.35 0.82 -24.63
CA ALA A 302 -22.60 -0.48 -25.25
C ALA A 302 -21.53 -0.95 -26.26
N MET A 303 -20.62 -0.06 -26.70
CA MET A 303 -19.48 -0.42 -27.57
C MET A 303 -18.21 -0.79 -26.79
N VAL A 304 -18.18 -0.54 -25.48
CA VAL A 304 -16.97 -0.56 -24.64
C VAL A 304 -16.59 -1.97 -24.17
N GLU A 305 -17.56 -2.81 -23.79
CA GLU A 305 -17.33 -4.21 -23.39
C GLU A 305 -18.36 -5.15 -24.03
N PRO A 306 -17.97 -6.30 -24.62
CA PRO A 306 -16.63 -6.91 -24.71
C PRO A 306 -15.64 -6.41 -25.80
N GLY A 307 -15.81 -5.22 -26.38
CA GLY A 307 -14.88 -4.74 -27.42
C GLY A 307 -14.91 -5.59 -28.70
N LEU A 308 -13.84 -6.33 -29.03
CA LEU A 308 -13.84 -7.25 -30.20
C LEU A 308 -14.42 -8.64 -29.90
N SER A 309 -14.73 -8.93 -28.63
CA SER A 309 -15.12 -10.28 -28.20
C SER A 309 -16.60 -10.62 -28.38
N PHE A 310 -17.44 -9.66 -28.77
CA PHE A 310 -18.87 -9.93 -29.05
C PHE A 310 -19.00 -11.00 -30.14
N THR A 311 -19.84 -12.01 -29.88
CA THR A 311 -20.29 -13.00 -30.87
C THR A 311 -21.13 -12.35 -31.98
N PRO A 312 -21.37 -13.01 -33.14
CA PRO A 312 -22.13 -12.40 -34.23
C PRO A 312 -23.59 -12.12 -33.84
N GLU A 313 -24.17 -13.00 -33.02
CA GLU A 313 -25.50 -12.85 -32.46
C GLU A 313 -25.58 -11.64 -31.50
N GLU A 314 -24.63 -11.48 -30.58
CA GLU A 314 -24.57 -10.28 -29.73
C GLU A 314 -24.39 -9.00 -30.55
N ARG A 315 -23.59 -9.03 -31.63
CA ARG A 315 -23.40 -7.86 -32.50
C ARG A 315 -24.71 -7.44 -33.18
N ILE A 316 -25.59 -8.38 -33.48
CA ILE A 316 -26.95 -8.11 -33.97
C ILE A 316 -27.82 -7.60 -32.79
N ASN A 317 -27.95 -8.38 -31.72
CA ASN A 317 -28.85 -8.10 -30.60
C ASN A 317 -28.54 -6.78 -29.88
N LYS A 318 -27.26 -6.39 -29.81
CA LYS A 318 -26.78 -5.14 -29.18
C LYS A 318 -26.62 -3.98 -30.20
N ASN A 319 -26.99 -4.19 -31.47
CA ASN A 319 -26.92 -3.20 -32.56
C ASN A 319 -25.50 -2.66 -32.85
N LEU A 320 -24.50 -3.54 -32.81
CA LEU A 320 -23.07 -3.26 -33.01
C LEU A 320 -22.55 -3.70 -34.38
N THR A 321 -23.36 -4.39 -35.19
CA THR A 321 -23.03 -4.79 -36.56
C THR A 321 -22.62 -3.57 -37.40
N GLY A 322 -21.40 -3.59 -37.93
CA GLY A 322 -20.82 -2.47 -38.68
C GLY A 322 -20.17 -1.37 -37.82
N LEU A 323 -20.39 -1.36 -36.50
CA LEU A 323 -19.76 -0.40 -35.57
C LEU A 323 -18.42 -0.89 -35.00
N ILE A 324 -18.13 -2.19 -35.10
CA ILE A 324 -16.85 -2.81 -34.74
C ILE A 324 -16.30 -3.67 -35.91
N PRO A 325 -14.97 -3.82 -36.05
CA PRO A 325 -14.34 -4.66 -37.08
C PRO A 325 -14.91 -6.08 -37.14
N HIS A 326 -15.00 -6.67 -38.34
CA HIS A 326 -15.59 -8.00 -38.56
C HIS A 326 -14.94 -9.11 -37.72
N THR A 327 -13.62 -9.03 -37.50
CA THR A 327 -12.86 -9.97 -36.66
C THR A 327 -13.46 -10.11 -35.27
N MET A 328 -13.61 -11.35 -34.81
CA MET A 328 -13.86 -11.68 -33.40
C MET A 328 -12.54 -12.09 -32.74
N GLU A 329 -12.33 -11.70 -31.49
CA GLU A 329 -11.09 -11.98 -30.79
C GLU A 329 -11.31 -12.57 -29.39
N SER A 330 -10.40 -13.46 -29.01
CA SER A 330 -10.32 -13.91 -27.62
C SER A 330 -9.85 -12.77 -26.70
N LEU A 331 -10.17 -12.87 -25.42
CA LEU A 331 -9.61 -11.99 -24.39
C LEU A 331 -8.07 -12.05 -24.38
N GLN A 332 -7.49 -13.26 -24.56
CA GLN A 332 -6.04 -13.46 -24.65
C GLN A 332 -5.40 -12.68 -25.82
N THR A 333 -6.04 -12.66 -26.99
CA THR A 333 -5.59 -11.89 -28.17
C THR A 333 -5.56 -10.39 -27.88
N GLN A 334 -6.55 -9.90 -27.14
CA GLN A 334 -6.65 -8.50 -26.73
C GLN A 334 -5.62 -8.16 -25.65
N CYS A 335 -5.36 -9.04 -24.68
CA CYS A 335 -4.27 -8.89 -23.72
C CYS A 335 -2.90 -8.85 -24.42
N GLN A 336 -2.66 -9.70 -25.43
CA GLN A 336 -1.45 -9.67 -26.24
C GLN A 336 -1.29 -8.37 -27.04
N ARG A 337 -2.39 -7.79 -27.56
CA ARG A 337 -2.36 -6.44 -28.17
C ARG A 337 -2.01 -5.38 -27.12
N ALA A 338 -2.62 -5.43 -25.95
CA ALA A 338 -2.37 -4.46 -24.88
C ALA A 338 -0.91 -4.50 -24.42
N MET A 339 -0.31 -5.68 -24.20
CA MET A 339 1.13 -5.82 -23.89
C MET A 339 2.02 -5.26 -25.01
N LYS A 340 1.68 -5.48 -26.29
CA LYS A 340 2.40 -4.85 -27.41
C LYS A 340 2.33 -3.32 -27.34
N MET A 341 1.15 -2.75 -27.08
CA MET A 341 0.96 -1.29 -26.95
C MET A 341 1.62 -0.68 -25.70
N ILE A 342 1.75 -1.45 -24.61
CA ILE A 342 2.53 -1.09 -23.41
C ILE A 342 4.02 -1.07 -23.75
N ASN A 343 4.51 -2.06 -24.49
CA ASN A 343 5.94 -2.18 -24.81
C ASN A 343 6.42 -1.25 -25.93
N THR A 344 5.52 -0.51 -26.59
CA THR A 344 5.89 0.68 -27.39
C THR A 344 6.08 1.96 -26.57
N ARG A 345 5.92 1.94 -25.25
CA ARG A 345 6.01 3.12 -24.37
C ARG A 345 7.34 3.19 -23.65
N SER A 346 8.02 4.33 -23.77
CA SER A 346 9.38 4.55 -23.27
C SER A 346 9.45 4.72 -21.75
N THR A 347 8.51 5.44 -21.14
CA THR A 347 8.53 5.70 -19.69
C THR A 347 7.48 4.88 -18.93
N PRO A 348 7.68 4.61 -17.61
CA PRO A 348 6.65 4.01 -16.77
C PRO A 348 5.36 4.84 -16.71
N VAL A 349 5.47 6.17 -16.76
CA VAL A 349 4.30 7.08 -16.79
C VAL A 349 3.52 6.94 -18.09
N ASP A 350 4.18 6.82 -19.25
CA ASP A 350 3.50 6.53 -20.53
C ASP A 350 2.77 5.17 -20.50
N LYS A 351 3.38 4.16 -19.87
CA LYS A 351 2.74 2.85 -19.64
C LYS A 351 1.52 2.99 -18.72
N TYR A 352 1.61 3.77 -17.63
CA TYR A 352 0.48 4.09 -16.76
C TYR A 352 -0.65 4.82 -17.49
N LEU A 353 -0.35 5.83 -18.31
CA LEU A 353 -1.37 6.57 -19.07
C LEU A 353 -2.12 5.67 -20.05
N TYR A 354 -1.43 4.73 -20.70
CA TYR A 354 -2.08 3.69 -21.52
C TYR A 354 -2.97 2.76 -20.67
N LEU A 355 -2.49 2.31 -19.50
CA LEU A 355 -3.24 1.44 -18.59
C LEU A 355 -4.48 2.13 -17.99
N SER A 356 -4.39 3.42 -17.59
CA SER A 356 -5.55 4.23 -17.19
C SER A 356 -6.52 4.43 -18.36
N SER A 357 -6.02 4.68 -19.57
CA SER A 357 -6.89 4.79 -20.76
C SER A 357 -7.63 3.48 -21.04
N LEU A 358 -6.94 2.34 -20.90
CA LEU A 358 -7.51 1.01 -21.05
C LEU A 358 -8.60 0.74 -20.00
N LYS A 359 -8.33 1.02 -18.71
CA LYS A 359 -9.29 0.86 -17.60
C LYS A 359 -10.62 1.61 -17.84
N ALA A 360 -10.58 2.76 -18.51
CA ALA A 360 -11.78 3.52 -18.85
C ALA A 360 -12.53 3.03 -20.09
N GLN A 361 -11.85 2.27 -20.96
CA GLN A 361 -12.39 1.80 -22.25
C GLN A 361 -12.84 0.35 -22.21
N ASN A 362 -12.30 -0.46 -21.29
CA ASN A 362 -12.65 -1.85 -21.04
C ASN A 362 -11.96 -2.27 -19.72
N PHE A 363 -12.69 -2.25 -18.59
CA PHE A 363 -12.10 -2.58 -17.30
C PHE A 363 -11.85 -4.09 -17.19
N ASP A 364 -12.68 -4.93 -17.82
CA ASP A 364 -12.45 -6.38 -17.90
C ASP A 364 -11.06 -6.72 -18.48
N LEU A 365 -10.72 -6.12 -19.63
CA LEU A 365 -9.43 -6.29 -20.28
C LEU A 365 -8.28 -5.70 -19.45
N PHE A 366 -8.47 -4.54 -18.80
CA PHE A 366 -7.47 -3.97 -17.89
C PHE A 366 -7.17 -4.91 -16.71
N TYR A 367 -8.21 -5.45 -16.04
CA TYR A 367 -8.02 -6.30 -14.88
C TYR A 367 -7.50 -7.69 -15.24
N ARG A 368 -7.94 -8.28 -16.35
CA ARG A 368 -7.36 -9.53 -16.88
C ARG A 368 -5.86 -9.36 -17.15
N LEU A 369 -5.51 -8.30 -17.89
CA LEU A 369 -4.13 -7.96 -18.23
C LEU A 369 -3.25 -7.76 -16.98
N LEU A 370 -3.76 -7.03 -15.98
CA LEU A 370 -3.10 -6.81 -14.69
C LEU A 370 -2.92 -8.11 -13.89
N MET A 371 -3.92 -9.01 -13.91
CA MET A 371 -3.85 -10.30 -13.21
C MET A 371 -2.85 -11.26 -13.88
N ASP A 372 -2.87 -11.38 -15.21
CA ASP A 372 -1.92 -12.24 -15.96
C ASP A 372 -0.46 -11.78 -15.85
N ASN A 373 -0.22 -10.48 -15.70
CA ASN A 373 1.11 -9.87 -15.77
C ASN A 373 1.46 -9.10 -14.48
N ILE A 374 0.93 -9.53 -13.33
CA ILE A 374 0.96 -8.75 -12.07
C ILE A 374 2.37 -8.33 -11.64
N ARG A 375 3.41 -9.15 -11.89
CA ARG A 375 4.82 -8.82 -11.63
C ARG A 375 5.30 -7.60 -12.44
N GLU A 376 4.92 -7.49 -13.71
CA GLU A 376 5.34 -6.36 -14.58
C GLU A 376 4.44 -5.14 -14.42
N LEU A 377 3.13 -5.34 -14.23
CA LEU A 377 2.14 -4.26 -14.30
C LEU A 377 1.75 -3.66 -12.95
N MET A 378 1.87 -4.39 -11.84
CA MET A 378 1.66 -3.79 -10.50
C MET A 378 2.58 -2.58 -10.26
N PRO A 379 3.89 -2.61 -10.55
CA PRO A 379 4.78 -1.46 -10.33
C PRO A 379 4.40 -0.19 -11.12
N LEU A 380 3.59 -0.34 -12.18
CA LEU A 380 3.12 0.75 -13.04
C LEU A 380 1.83 1.39 -12.50
N VAL A 381 0.88 0.59 -12.00
CA VAL A 381 -0.41 1.07 -11.44
C VAL A 381 -0.33 1.38 -9.94
N TYR A 382 0.79 1.05 -9.30
CA TYR A 382 1.08 1.24 -7.88
C TYR A 382 2.54 1.66 -7.69
N THR A 383 3.17 1.38 -6.55
CA THR A 383 4.54 1.82 -6.25
C THR A 383 5.58 1.06 -7.09
N PRO A 384 6.58 1.74 -7.69
CA PRO A 384 6.91 3.16 -7.49
C PRO A 384 6.15 4.14 -8.41
N THR A 385 5.73 3.74 -9.61
CA THR A 385 5.31 4.69 -10.68
C THR A 385 4.11 5.56 -10.32
N ILE A 386 3.20 5.09 -9.47
CA ILE A 386 2.08 5.91 -8.99
C ILE A 386 2.55 7.17 -8.22
N GLY A 387 3.76 7.15 -7.64
CA GLY A 387 4.39 8.32 -7.05
C GLY A 387 4.76 9.38 -8.09
N ASP A 388 5.33 8.98 -9.23
CA ASP A 388 5.67 9.87 -10.34
C ASP A 388 4.42 10.45 -11.02
N VAL A 389 3.33 9.66 -11.06
CA VAL A 389 1.99 10.11 -11.46
C VAL A 389 1.44 11.13 -10.47
N CYS A 390 1.53 10.87 -9.15
CA CYS A 390 1.11 11.83 -8.12
C CYS A 390 1.94 13.13 -8.12
N LEU A 391 3.22 13.11 -8.52
CA LEU A 391 4.00 14.34 -8.69
C LEU A 391 3.48 15.22 -9.85
N GLN A 392 2.86 14.62 -10.86
CA GLN A 392 2.45 15.28 -12.11
C GLN A 392 0.93 15.29 -12.35
N TYR A 393 0.14 14.81 -11.39
CA TYR A 393 -1.28 14.43 -11.60
C TYR A 393 -2.12 15.52 -12.27
N SER A 394 -1.97 16.78 -11.85
CA SER A 394 -2.72 17.91 -12.43
C SER A 394 -2.37 18.18 -13.90
N THR A 395 -1.13 17.93 -14.32
CA THR A 395 -0.68 18.03 -15.72
C THR A 395 -1.11 16.81 -16.54
N LEU A 396 -1.16 15.63 -15.91
CA LEU A 396 -1.55 14.36 -16.54
C LEU A 396 -3.08 14.13 -16.59
N TYR A 397 -3.87 15.05 -16.03
CA TYR A 397 -5.31 14.88 -15.86
C TYR A 397 -6.07 14.96 -17.19
N THR A 398 -6.64 13.83 -17.61
CA THR A 398 -7.42 13.71 -18.85
C THR A 398 -8.92 13.52 -18.60
N ARG A 399 -9.30 12.97 -17.44
CA ARG A 399 -10.69 12.61 -17.07
C ARG A 399 -10.82 12.45 -15.55
N PRO A 400 -12.02 12.62 -14.97
CA PRO A 400 -12.26 12.27 -13.57
C PRO A 400 -12.15 10.76 -13.37
N GLU A 401 -11.41 10.36 -12.33
CA GLU A 401 -11.29 8.96 -11.87
C GLU A 401 -11.85 8.76 -10.45
N ALA A 402 -12.15 9.84 -9.73
CA ALA A 402 -12.37 9.86 -8.29
C ALA A 402 -13.37 10.94 -7.84
N LEU A 403 -13.79 10.88 -6.58
CA LEU A 403 -14.64 11.89 -5.95
C LEU A 403 -13.80 12.95 -5.23
N TYR A 404 -13.86 14.17 -5.73
CA TYR A 404 -13.12 15.33 -5.20
C TYR A 404 -14.02 16.11 -4.22
N ILE A 405 -13.72 16.03 -2.92
CA ILE A 405 -14.53 16.64 -1.86
C ILE A 405 -13.77 17.85 -1.30
N SER A 406 -14.14 19.05 -1.74
CA SER A 406 -13.50 20.29 -1.26
C SER A 406 -14.09 20.77 0.07
N ILE A 407 -13.24 21.23 1.00
CA ILE A 407 -13.72 21.85 2.25
C ILE A 407 -14.60 23.09 2.00
N LYS A 408 -14.39 23.79 0.88
CA LYS A 408 -15.27 24.89 0.41
C LYS A 408 -16.71 24.44 0.15
N GLN A 409 -16.93 23.14 -0.04
CA GLN A 409 -18.21 22.49 -0.33
C GLN A 409 -18.67 21.57 0.81
N ARG A 410 -18.09 21.65 2.02
CA ARG A 410 -18.38 20.75 3.17
C ARG A 410 -19.87 20.57 3.51
N LYS A 411 -20.70 21.60 3.33
CA LYS A 411 -22.16 21.53 3.52
C LYS A 411 -22.88 20.60 2.53
N SER A 412 -22.21 20.16 1.46
CA SER A 412 -22.76 19.39 0.35
C SER A 412 -22.17 17.98 0.22
N ILE A 413 -21.40 17.47 1.19
CA ILE A 413 -20.73 16.15 1.11
C ILE A 413 -21.73 15.04 0.74
N ARG A 414 -22.89 15.02 1.39
CA ARG A 414 -23.99 14.07 1.11
C ARG A 414 -24.46 14.09 -0.35
N THR A 415 -24.51 15.27 -0.96
CA THR A 415 -24.87 15.44 -2.38
C THR A 415 -23.72 15.00 -3.29
N MET A 416 -22.48 15.33 -2.94
CA MET A 416 -21.30 14.92 -3.72
C MET A 416 -21.12 13.40 -3.70
N LEU A 417 -21.34 12.73 -2.56
CA LEU A 417 -21.39 11.27 -2.48
C LEU A 417 -22.47 10.70 -3.40
N ARG A 418 -23.71 11.19 -3.30
CA ARG A 418 -24.85 10.77 -4.15
C ARG A 418 -24.71 11.10 -5.65
N ASN A 419 -23.66 11.81 -6.06
CA ASN A 419 -23.32 12.04 -7.48
C ASN A 419 -22.39 10.95 -8.05
N TRP A 420 -21.88 10.01 -7.24
CA TRP A 420 -21.10 8.87 -7.72
C TRP A 420 -22.01 7.96 -8.58
N PRO A 421 -21.57 7.50 -9.78
CA PRO A 421 -22.45 6.78 -10.70
C PRO A 421 -22.86 5.39 -10.21
N TYR A 422 -22.09 4.79 -9.30
CA TYR A 422 -22.37 3.48 -8.73
C TYR A 422 -23.07 3.65 -7.36
N PRO A 423 -24.28 3.10 -7.16
CA PRO A 423 -25.10 3.42 -5.99
C PRO A 423 -24.70 2.70 -4.71
N ASN A 424 -23.87 1.64 -4.79
CA ASN A 424 -23.51 0.78 -3.65
C ASN A 424 -21.99 0.47 -3.61
N PRO A 425 -21.10 1.47 -3.46
CA PRO A 425 -19.68 1.19 -3.22
C PRO A 425 -19.50 0.46 -1.88
N GLU A 426 -18.75 -0.64 -1.89
CA GLU A 426 -18.44 -1.45 -0.72
C GLU A 426 -17.12 -1.04 -0.05
N ILE A 427 -16.25 -0.34 -0.78
CA ILE A 427 -15.00 0.21 -0.23
C ILE A 427 -14.60 1.54 -0.86
N CYS A 428 -14.13 2.46 -0.02
CA CYS A 428 -13.39 3.65 -0.46
C CYS A 428 -11.98 3.68 0.11
N VAL A 429 -11.06 4.25 -0.67
CA VAL A 429 -9.73 4.67 -0.20
C VAL A 429 -9.72 6.19 -0.24
N VAL A 430 -9.55 6.83 0.92
CA VAL A 430 -9.61 8.27 1.09
C VAL A 430 -8.28 8.82 1.59
N THR A 431 -7.82 9.90 0.95
CA THR A 431 -6.63 10.67 1.35
C THR A 431 -6.95 12.17 1.37
N ASP A 432 -6.14 12.97 2.04
CA ASP A 432 -6.07 14.43 1.83
C ASP A 432 -4.77 14.87 1.14
N GLY A 433 -3.92 13.91 0.75
CA GLY A 433 -2.64 14.12 0.09
C GLY A 433 -1.60 14.87 0.93
N SER A 434 -1.74 14.91 2.26
CA SER A 434 -0.80 15.63 3.13
C SER A 434 0.52 14.92 3.37
N ARG A 435 0.62 13.62 3.09
CA ARG A 435 1.85 12.83 3.21
C ARG A 435 1.82 11.64 2.23
N ILE A 436 1.88 11.93 0.92
CA ILE A 436 1.97 10.88 -0.10
C ILE A 436 3.32 10.18 0.00
N LEU A 437 3.33 8.89 0.36
CA LEU A 437 4.51 8.03 0.42
C LEU A 437 5.70 8.72 1.15
N GLY A 438 6.89 8.69 0.53
CA GLY A 438 8.06 9.49 0.93
C GLY A 438 8.16 10.85 0.21
N LEU A 439 7.10 11.31 -0.46
CA LEU A 439 7.07 12.52 -1.32
C LEU A 439 6.48 13.75 -0.60
N GLY A 440 5.67 13.55 0.44
CA GLY A 440 5.15 14.62 1.29
C GLY A 440 3.80 15.19 0.84
N ASP A 441 3.56 16.48 1.08
CA ASP A 441 2.30 17.13 0.74
C ASP A 441 2.18 17.33 -0.78
N LEU A 442 1.24 16.64 -1.42
CA LEU A 442 0.88 16.80 -2.83
C LEU A 442 -0.56 17.31 -3.04
N GLY A 443 -1.33 17.48 -1.95
CA GLY A 443 -2.73 17.94 -2.03
C GLY A 443 -3.59 17.05 -2.92
N VAL A 444 -4.41 17.65 -3.79
CA VAL A 444 -5.32 16.92 -4.68
C VAL A 444 -4.59 15.95 -5.62
N ASN A 445 -3.33 16.23 -5.98
CA ASN A 445 -2.56 15.33 -6.84
C ASN A 445 -2.33 13.94 -6.19
N GLY A 446 -2.45 13.83 -4.87
CA GLY A 446 -2.31 12.58 -4.13
C GLY A 446 -3.39 11.52 -4.39
N VAL A 447 -4.49 11.89 -5.06
CA VAL A 447 -5.61 10.98 -5.36
C VAL A 447 -5.20 9.75 -6.20
N GLY A 448 -4.06 9.81 -6.89
CA GLY A 448 -3.49 8.67 -7.61
C GLY A 448 -3.28 7.44 -6.71
N ILE A 449 -2.96 7.63 -5.42
CA ILE A 449 -2.80 6.51 -4.47
C ILE A 449 -4.13 5.80 -4.21
N SER A 450 -5.22 6.56 -4.02
CA SER A 450 -6.57 6.01 -3.87
C SER A 450 -7.01 5.22 -5.12
N ILE A 451 -6.69 5.73 -6.32
CA ILE A 451 -7.01 5.07 -7.60
C ILE A 451 -6.19 3.78 -7.76
N GLY A 452 -4.89 3.81 -7.42
CA GLY A 452 -3.97 2.68 -7.51
C GLY A 452 -4.31 1.55 -6.52
N LYS A 453 -4.56 1.88 -5.24
CA LYS A 453 -4.95 0.86 -4.26
C LYS A 453 -6.30 0.23 -4.58
N LEU A 454 -7.28 0.98 -5.09
CA LEU A 454 -8.55 0.38 -5.54
C LEU A 454 -8.40 -0.47 -6.82
N ALA A 455 -7.44 -0.17 -7.70
CA ALA A 455 -7.08 -1.11 -8.76
C ALA A 455 -6.53 -2.44 -8.19
N LEU A 456 -5.75 -2.38 -7.10
CA LEU A 456 -5.24 -3.58 -6.44
C LEU A 456 -6.30 -4.33 -5.61
N TYR A 457 -7.32 -3.66 -5.06
CA TYR A 457 -8.48 -4.34 -4.47
C TYR A 457 -9.19 -5.27 -5.46
N THR A 458 -9.40 -4.81 -6.69
CA THR A 458 -9.96 -5.67 -7.75
C THR A 458 -8.95 -6.70 -8.24
N GLY A 459 -7.70 -6.31 -8.56
CA GLY A 459 -6.70 -7.23 -9.11
C GLY A 459 -6.29 -8.34 -8.14
N ALA A 460 -6.01 -7.98 -6.88
CA ALA A 460 -5.52 -8.91 -5.86
C ALA A 460 -6.63 -9.57 -5.02
N ALA A 461 -7.80 -8.96 -4.81
CA ALA A 461 -8.89 -9.61 -4.05
C ALA A 461 -10.18 -9.84 -4.85
N GLY A 462 -10.39 -9.17 -5.99
CA GLY A 462 -11.62 -9.33 -6.77
C GLY A 462 -12.82 -8.60 -6.18
N ILE A 463 -12.64 -7.47 -5.49
CA ILE A 463 -13.74 -6.53 -5.28
C ILE A 463 -14.13 -5.95 -6.65
N HIS A 464 -15.41 -6.00 -7.01
CA HIS A 464 -15.90 -5.53 -8.31
C HIS A 464 -15.55 -4.05 -8.53
N PRO A 465 -15.12 -3.63 -9.75
CA PRO A 465 -14.66 -2.25 -9.99
C PRO A 465 -15.69 -1.18 -9.61
N GLU A 466 -16.96 -1.42 -9.90
CA GLU A 466 -18.08 -0.51 -9.57
C GLU A 466 -18.31 -0.37 -8.05
N ASN A 467 -17.89 -1.37 -7.26
CA ASN A 467 -18.01 -1.37 -5.81
C ASN A 467 -16.87 -0.58 -5.14
N THR A 468 -15.99 0.07 -5.93
CA THR A 468 -14.87 0.89 -5.45
C THR A 468 -15.13 2.39 -5.62
N LEU A 469 -14.66 3.19 -4.66
CA LEU A 469 -14.80 4.66 -4.65
C LEU A 469 -13.51 5.35 -4.19
N PRO A 470 -12.64 5.85 -5.09
CA PRO A 470 -11.49 6.66 -4.69
C PRO A 470 -11.94 8.08 -4.31
N ILE A 471 -11.47 8.59 -3.17
CA ILE A 471 -11.86 9.90 -2.63
C ILE A 471 -10.60 10.73 -2.31
N VAL A 472 -10.66 12.03 -2.59
CA VAL A 472 -9.69 13.00 -2.04
C VAL A 472 -10.38 14.17 -1.32
N LEU A 473 -9.91 14.47 -0.12
CA LEU A 473 -10.41 15.55 0.74
C LEU A 473 -9.53 16.80 0.58
N ASP A 474 -9.96 17.72 -0.29
CA ASP A 474 -9.20 18.94 -0.55
C ASP A 474 -9.38 19.97 0.56
N THR A 475 -8.32 20.10 1.37
CA THR A 475 -8.19 21.06 2.48
C THR A 475 -7.20 22.19 2.15
N GLY A 476 -6.75 22.30 0.90
CA GLY A 476 -5.57 23.08 0.48
C GLY A 476 -4.29 22.23 0.46
N THR A 477 -3.15 22.86 0.16
CA THR A 477 -1.82 22.21 0.21
C THR A 477 -0.75 23.18 0.71
N ASN A 478 0.20 22.67 1.47
CA ASN A 478 1.35 23.45 1.93
C ASN A 478 2.50 23.47 0.91
N ASN A 479 2.40 22.71 -0.18
CA ASN A 479 3.41 22.60 -1.23
C ASN A 479 3.51 23.87 -2.09
N GLU A 480 4.65 24.56 -1.99
CA GLU A 480 4.93 25.81 -2.72
C GLU A 480 4.89 25.66 -4.25
N ASN A 481 5.18 24.48 -4.80
CA ASN A 481 5.17 24.26 -6.24
C ASN A 481 3.72 24.13 -6.74
N ASN A 482 2.91 23.31 -6.07
CA ASN A 482 1.48 23.16 -6.39
C ASN A 482 0.69 24.46 -6.24
N LEU A 483 1.08 25.35 -5.32
CA LEU A 483 0.44 26.66 -5.16
C LEU A 483 0.77 27.64 -6.31
N LYS A 484 1.88 27.43 -7.03
CA LYS A 484 2.36 28.28 -8.13
C LYS A 484 2.05 27.69 -9.51
N ASP A 485 1.90 26.37 -9.59
CA ASP A 485 1.56 25.65 -10.81
C ASP A 485 0.23 26.16 -11.41
N PRO A 486 0.23 26.67 -12.66
CA PRO A 486 -0.99 27.11 -13.33
C PRO A 486 -1.99 25.96 -13.58
N PHE A 487 -1.55 24.69 -13.59
CA PHE A 487 -2.39 23.52 -13.81
C PHE A 487 -2.97 22.89 -12.54
N TYR A 488 -2.41 23.16 -11.34
CA TYR A 488 -2.83 22.49 -10.10
C TYR A 488 -4.34 22.60 -9.83
N LEU A 489 -4.99 21.42 -9.76
CA LEU A 489 -6.44 21.25 -9.75
C LEU A 489 -7.11 21.50 -8.38
N GLY A 490 -6.34 21.45 -7.29
CA GLY A 490 -6.85 21.67 -5.94
C GLY A 490 -6.94 23.14 -5.54
N ILE A 491 -7.44 23.41 -4.33
CA ILE A 491 -7.46 24.75 -3.75
C ILE A 491 -6.02 25.30 -3.66
N ARG A 492 -5.76 26.39 -4.37
CA ARG A 492 -4.51 27.18 -4.26
C ARG A 492 -4.51 28.06 -2.99
N SER A 493 -4.50 27.41 -1.84
CA SER A 493 -4.21 27.99 -0.53
C SER A 493 -3.45 27.00 0.33
N LYS A 494 -2.77 27.50 1.37
CA LYS A 494 -2.26 26.66 2.47
C LYS A 494 -3.40 25.86 3.09
N ARG A 495 -3.04 24.75 3.76
CA ARG A 495 -4.02 23.93 4.47
C ARG A 495 -4.67 24.72 5.59
N VAL A 496 -5.97 24.52 5.77
CA VAL A 496 -6.74 25.10 6.89
C VAL A 496 -6.23 24.57 8.24
N SER A 497 -6.69 25.14 9.37
CA SER A 497 -6.21 24.71 10.69
C SER A 497 -6.51 23.24 10.98
N VAL A 498 -5.73 22.60 11.86
CA VAL A 498 -5.93 21.19 12.24
C VAL A 498 -7.34 20.95 12.82
N ALA A 499 -7.90 21.92 13.54
CA ALA A 499 -9.27 21.86 14.05
C ALA A 499 -10.32 21.88 12.93
N GLU A 500 -10.11 22.67 11.87
CA GLU A 500 -11.00 22.68 10.69
C GLU A 500 -10.86 21.39 9.85
N GLN A 501 -9.65 20.85 9.70
CA GLN A 501 -9.42 19.55 9.07
C GLN A 501 -10.13 18.42 9.86
N GLN A 502 -10.06 18.46 11.19
CA GLN A 502 -10.76 17.51 12.07
C GLN A 502 -12.29 17.63 11.94
N ALA A 503 -12.85 18.84 12.02
CA ALA A 503 -14.30 19.05 11.89
C ALA A 503 -14.84 18.69 10.49
N PHE A 504 -14.05 18.91 9.43
CA PHE A 504 -14.40 18.48 8.07
C PHE A 504 -14.35 16.95 7.92
N MET A 505 -13.39 16.28 8.58
CA MET A 505 -13.31 14.82 8.60
C MET A 505 -14.47 14.18 9.39
N ASP A 506 -14.91 14.81 10.49
CA ASP A 506 -16.12 14.39 11.22
C ASP A 506 -17.37 14.48 10.32
N GLU A 507 -17.59 15.62 9.65
CA GLU A 507 -18.69 15.80 8.69
C GLU A 507 -18.64 14.80 7.52
N PHE A 508 -17.43 14.46 7.06
CA PHE A 508 -17.21 13.46 6.01
C PHE A 508 -17.59 12.05 6.48
N MET A 509 -17.09 11.60 7.64
CA MET A 509 -17.39 10.25 8.15
C MET A 509 -18.88 10.07 8.46
N GLU A 510 -19.55 11.10 8.97
CA GLU A 510 -21.01 11.08 9.18
C GLU A 510 -21.78 11.03 7.85
N ALA A 511 -21.38 11.83 6.85
CA ALA A 511 -22.01 11.82 5.54
C ALA A 511 -21.79 10.49 4.78
N VAL A 512 -20.61 9.91 4.87
CA VAL A 512 -20.30 8.58 4.30
C VAL A 512 -21.18 7.51 4.93
N THR A 513 -21.28 7.48 6.26
CA THR A 513 -22.07 6.47 6.97
C THR A 513 -23.58 6.63 6.72
N GLU A 514 -24.08 7.86 6.51
CA GLU A 514 -25.48 8.09 6.12
C GLU A 514 -25.79 7.65 4.68
N VAL A 515 -24.89 7.91 3.72
CA VAL A 515 -25.13 7.64 2.30
C VAL A 515 -24.81 6.19 1.94
N TYR A 516 -23.74 5.63 2.50
CA TYR A 516 -23.20 4.31 2.19
C TYR A 516 -22.87 3.53 3.48
N PRO A 517 -23.88 3.13 4.28
CA PRO A 517 -23.67 2.54 5.62
C PRO A 517 -22.86 1.24 5.63
N ASN A 518 -22.81 0.53 4.49
CA ASN A 518 -22.04 -0.72 4.34
C ASN A 518 -20.61 -0.50 3.81
N MET A 519 -20.21 0.71 3.44
CA MET A 519 -18.92 0.96 2.80
C MET A 519 -17.78 0.92 3.84
N THR A 520 -16.73 0.17 3.51
CA THR A 520 -15.47 0.18 4.26
C THR A 520 -14.66 1.42 3.91
N VAL A 521 -14.15 2.14 4.90
CA VAL A 521 -13.34 3.35 4.70
C VAL A 521 -11.88 3.09 5.06
N GLN A 522 -11.02 3.02 4.05
CA GLN A 522 -9.56 3.00 4.23
C GLN A 522 -9.01 4.43 4.22
N PHE A 523 -8.41 4.86 5.33
CA PHE A 523 -7.61 6.08 5.39
C PHE A 523 -6.21 5.83 4.83
N GLU A 524 -5.66 6.79 4.08
CA GLU A 524 -4.48 6.60 3.24
C GLU A 524 -3.61 7.87 3.14
N ASP A 525 -2.28 7.73 3.32
CA ASP A 525 -1.27 8.79 3.07
C ASP A 525 -1.58 10.16 3.76
N PHE A 526 -2.20 10.10 4.93
CA PHE A 526 -2.39 11.25 5.81
C PHE A 526 -1.09 11.57 6.58
N GLU A 527 -0.92 12.85 6.94
CA GLU A 527 0.08 13.26 7.93
C GLU A 527 -0.05 12.41 9.23
N SER A 528 1.10 12.10 9.84
CA SER A 528 1.26 11.10 10.88
C SER A 528 0.40 11.32 12.14
N GLU A 529 0.33 12.55 12.66
CA GLU A 529 -0.48 12.82 13.86
C GLU A 529 -1.97 12.81 13.53
N LYS A 530 -2.39 13.32 12.36
CA LYS A 530 -3.77 13.15 11.87
C LYS A 530 -4.15 11.69 11.66
N ALA A 531 -3.28 10.86 11.08
CA ALA A 531 -3.56 9.45 10.81
C ALA A 531 -3.92 8.67 12.09
N PHE A 532 -3.13 8.83 13.16
CA PHE A 532 -3.45 8.24 14.47
C PHE A 532 -4.74 8.82 15.06
N ASN A 533 -4.89 10.15 15.07
CA ASN A 533 -6.05 10.82 15.66
C ASN A 533 -7.37 10.40 14.97
N TYR A 534 -7.37 10.27 13.64
CA TYR A 534 -8.52 9.77 12.88
C TYR A 534 -8.77 8.29 13.16
N LEU A 535 -7.74 7.44 13.16
CA LEU A 535 -7.90 6.01 13.44
C LEU A 535 -8.53 5.80 14.83
N ASP A 536 -7.93 6.36 15.89
CA ASP A 536 -8.38 6.16 17.27
C ASP A 536 -9.78 6.75 17.53
N ARG A 537 -10.14 7.85 16.84
CA ARG A 537 -11.47 8.48 16.93
C ARG A 537 -12.58 7.69 16.20
N TYR A 538 -12.27 7.05 15.08
CA TYR A 538 -13.29 6.49 14.17
C TYR A 538 -13.44 4.97 14.24
N ARG A 539 -12.37 4.22 14.53
CA ARG A 539 -12.32 2.74 14.51
C ARG A 539 -13.39 2.01 15.34
N ASN A 540 -13.90 2.67 16.38
CA ASN A 540 -14.92 2.11 17.27
C ASN A 540 -16.35 2.57 16.94
N LYS A 541 -16.53 3.50 15.99
CA LYS A 541 -17.82 4.05 15.55
C LYS A 541 -18.18 3.64 14.11
N TYR A 542 -17.19 3.41 13.25
CA TYR A 542 -17.38 3.21 11.81
C TYR A 542 -16.56 2.02 11.26
N ARG A 543 -17.00 1.45 10.13
CA ARG A 543 -16.29 0.41 9.35
C ARG A 543 -15.04 1.00 8.66
N CYS A 544 -14.00 1.31 9.43
CA CYS A 544 -12.81 1.99 8.93
C CYS A 544 -11.49 1.44 9.51
N PHE A 545 -10.39 1.65 8.76
CA PHE A 545 -9.02 1.34 9.15
C PHE A 545 -8.04 2.28 8.42
N ASN A 546 -6.76 2.32 8.83
CA ASN A 546 -5.70 3.03 8.11
C ASN A 546 -4.60 2.06 7.66
N ASP A 547 -4.26 2.07 6.37
CA ASP A 547 -3.28 1.12 5.83
C ASP A 547 -1.84 1.44 6.26
N ASP A 548 -1.48 2.72 6.38
CA ASP A 548 -0.14 3.17 6.78
C ASP A 548 0.27 2.66 8.16
N ILE A 549 -0.69 2.59 9.10
CA ILE A 549 -0.53 2.11 10.47
C ILE A 549 -0.79 0.60 10.54
N GLN A 550 -1.97 0.15 10.12
CA GLN A 550 -2.46 -1.21 10.38
C GLN A 550 -2.05 -2.21 9.29
N GLY A 551 -2.11 -1.81 8.01
CA GLY A 551 -1.68 -2.65 6.89
C GLY A 551 -0.17 -2.84 6.86
N THR A 552 0.60 -1.76 7.04
CA THR A 552 2.06 -1.81 7.20
C THR A 552 2.45 -2.64 8.43
N GLY A 553 1.75 -2.43 9.56
CA GLY A 553 1.94 -3.24 10.77
C GLY A 553 1.71 -4.72 10.52
N ALA A 554 0.61 -5.07 9.84
CA ALA A 554 0.22 -6.44 9.56
C ALA A 554 1.14 -7.14 8.55
N VAL A 555 1.57 -6.47 7.47
CA VAL A 555 2.48 -7.10 6.50
C VAL A 555 3.85 -7.35 7.13
N VAL A 556 4.40 -6.36 7.87
CA VAL A 556 5.70 -6.55 8.54
C VAL A 556 5.60 -7.61 9.64
N LEU A 557 4.47 -7.70 10.34
CA LEU A 557 4.20 -8.80 11.27
C LEU A 557 4.17 -10.16 10.55
N ALA A 558 3.51 -10.28 9.39
CA ALA A 558 3.45 -11.54 8.64
C ALA A 558 4.85 -12.05 8.27
N GLY A 559 5.71 -11.18 7.73
CA GLY A 559 7.10 -11.50 7.44
C GLY A 559 7.91 -11.78 8.72
N TYR A 560 7.64 -11.08 9.81
CA TYR A 560 8.33 -11.29 11.09
C TYR A 560 7.98 -12.64 11.74
N ILE A 561 6.73 -13.11 11.63
CA ILE A 561 6.31 -14.45 12.10
C ILE A 561 7.22 -15.52 11.45
N ASN A 562 7.27 -15.54 10.12
CA ASN A 562 8.05 -16.50 9.35
C ASN A 562 9.56 -16.29 9.54
N ALA A 563 10.03 -15.05 9.67
CA ALA A 563 11.43 -14.75 9.94
C ALA A 563 11.90 -15.20 11.33
N VAL A 564 11.07 -15.11 12.37
CA VAL A 564 11.41 -15.62 13.72
C VAL A 564 11.57 -17.14 13.71
N GLU A 565 10.69 -17.86 13.02
CA GLU A 565 10.79 -19.32 12.90
C GLU A 565 12.05 -19.73 12.13
N LEU A 566 12.32 -19.08 10.98
CA LEU A 566 13.53 -19.33 10.19
C LEU A 566 14.83 -18.79 10.83
N SER A 567 14.77 -17.94 11.87
CA SER A 567 15.97 -17.33 12.45
C SER A 567 16.74 -18.24 13.39
N GLY A 568 16.12 -19.30 13.92
CA GLY A 568 16.69 -20.14 14.96
C GLY A 568 16.97 -19.42 16.29
N VAL A 569 16.51 -18.18 16.44
CA VAL A 569 16.65 -17.38 17.68
C VAL A 569 15.34 -17.53 18.49
N PRO A 570 15.39 -18.11 19.71
CA PRO A 570 14.19 -18.30 20.53
C PRO A 570 13.42 -17.00 20.78
N LEU A 571 12.09 -17.09 20.90
CA LEU A 571 11.19 -15.94 21.02
C LEU A 571 11.53 -15.07 22.24
N GLU A 572 11.87 -15.73 23.34
CA GLU A 572 12.35 -15.18 24.60
C GLU A 572 13.74 -14.53 24.50
N GLU A 573 14.53 -14.85 23.48
CA GLU A 573 15.84 -14.23 23.18
C GLU A 573 15.77 -13.09 22.14
N GLN A 574 14.69 -12.99 21.35
CA GLN A 574 14.54 -11.94 20.33
C GLN A 574 14.77 -10.53 20.89
N ARG A 575 15.45 -9.65 20.13
CA ARG A 575 15.68 -8.23 20.45
C ARG A 575 15.61 -7.42 19.15
N LEU A 576 14.67 -6.48 19.06
CA LEU A 576 14.34 -5.75 17.83
C LEU A 576 14.81 -4.30 17.92
N VAL A 577 15.69 -3.88 17.00
CA VAL A 577 16.04 -2.47 16.79
C VAL A 577 15.23 -1.92 15.62
N PHE A 578 14.55 -0.81 15.85
CA PHE A 578 13.76 -0.08 14.86
C PHE A 578 14.42 1.26 14.56
N MET A 579 15.04 1.36 13.38
CA MET A 579 15.61 2.61 12.88
C MET A 579 14.52 3.42 12.18
N GLY A 580 14.06 4.49 12.82
CA GLY A 580 12.95 5.32 12.37
C GLY A 580 11.75 5.30 13.32
N ALA A 581 11.82 6.00 14.46
CA ALA A 581 10.72 6.13 15.43
C ALA A 581 9.56 7.04 14.99
N GLY A 582 9.19 7.04 13.70
CA GLY A 582 8.03 7.76 13.15
C GLY A 582 6.71 7.00 13.32
N SER A 583 5.65 7.44 12.63
CA SER A 583 4.34 6.77 12.64
C SER A 583 4.40 5.31 12.20
N ALA A 584 5.03 5.03 11.06
CA ALA A 584 5.22 3.66 10.58
C ALA A 584 6.02 2.81 11.58
N GLY A 585 7.14 3.32 12.11
CA GLY A 585 7.97 2.60 13.09
C GLY A 585 7.23 2.28 14.39
N VAL A 586 6.50 3.25 14.96
CA VAL A 586 5.70 3.03 16.17
C VAL A 586 4.48 2.14 15.90
N GLY A 587 3.82 2.28 14.75
CA GLY A 587 2.68 1.46 14.34
C GLY A 587 3.06 -0.01 14.17
N VAL A 588 4.11 -0.27 13.39
CA VAL A 588 4.68 -1.62 13.20
C VAL A 588 5.14 -2.21 14.54
N ALA A 589 5.89 -1.46 15.34
CA ALA A 589 6.34 -1.95 16.65
C ALA A 589 5.16 -2.28 17.59
N LYS A 590 4.08 -1.48 17.59
CA LYS A 590 2.84 -1.82 18.33
C LYS A 590 2.19 -3.11 17.81
N GLN A 591 2.13 -3.31 16.50
CA GLN A 591 1.55 -4.52 15.92
C GLN A 591 2.38 -5.77 16.26
N LEU A 592 3.71 -5.65 16.35
CA LEU A 592 4.58 -6.73 16.81
C LEU A 592 4.52 -6.94 18.34
N VAL A 593 4.18 -5.93 19.17
CA VAL A 593 3.87 -6.15 20.60
C VAL A 593 2.68 -7.11 20.76
N GLU A 594 1.65 -7.00 19.92
CA GLU A 594 0.48 -7.90 19.96
C GLU A 594 0.87 -9.37 19.67
N TYR A 595 1.89 -9.60 18.83
CA TYR A 595 2.41 -10.95 18.54
C TYR A 595 3.05 -11.62 19.77
N TYR A 596 3.72 -10.86 20.61
CA TYR A 596 4.27 -11.32 21.88
C TYR A 596 3.18 -11.51 22.95
N THR A 597 2.20 -10.59 23.06
CA THR A 597 1.15 -10.70 24.09
C THR A 597 0.19 -11.85 23.82
N LYS A 598 -0.18 -12.12 22.56
CA LYS A 598 -0.94 -13.33 22.18
C LYS A 598 -0.14 -14.64 22.37
N ARG A 599 1.16 -14.56 22.65
CA ARG A 599 2.02 -15.68 23.06
C ARG A 599 2.33 -15.71 24.57
N GLY A 600 1.55 -14.96 25.37
CA GLY A 600 1.55 -15.03 26.83
C GLY A 600 2.50 -14.06 27.54
N LEU A 601 3.24 -13.20 26.82
CA LEU A 601 4.01 -12.13 27.47
C LEU A 601 3.07 -11.03 27.98
N SER A 602 3.41 -10.40 29.10
CA SER A 602 2.76 -9.15 29.49
C SER A 602 3.08 -8.04 28.49
N GLU A 603 2.22 -7.03 28.38
CA GLU A 603 2.46 -5.89 27.47
C GLU A 603 3.83 -5.23 27.71
N GLN A 604 4.25 -5.10 28.98
CA GLN A 604 5.56 -4.55 29.31
C GLN A 604 6.70 -5.49 28.90
N ALA A 605 6.62 -6.79 29.19
CA ALA A 605 7.65 -7.75 28.75
C ALA A 605 7.74 -7.86 27.21
N ALA A 606 6.61 -7.67 26.50
CA ALA A 606 6.59 -7.53 25.06
C ALA A 606 7.27 -6.23 24.61
N LYS A 607 6.95 -5.07 25.19
CA LYS A 607 7.60 -3.78 24.87
C LYS A 607 9.10 -3.78 25.17
N ASP A 608 9.55 -4.57 26.14
CA ASP A 608 10.98 -4.77 26.46
C ASP A 608 11.75 -5.60 25.41
N LYS A 609 11.09 -5.98 24.30
CA LYS A 609 11.72 -6.50 23.08
C LYS A 609 12.15 -5.41 22.09
N PHE A 610 11.75 -4.14 22.27
CA PHE A 610 11.84 -3.10 21.25
C PHE A 610 12.72 -1.92 21.67
N TRP A 611 13.69 -1.57 20.81
CA TRP A 611 14.53 -0.38 20.91
C TRP A 611 14.34 0.49 19.67
N LEU A 612 13.65 1.62 19.81
CA LEU A 612 13.39 2.56 18.70
C LEU A 612 14.47 3.66 18.66
N VAL A 613 14.93 3.99 17.46
CA VAL A 613 15.98 4.97 17.19
C VAL A 613 15.41 6.08 16.28
N ASP A 614 15.77 7.34 16.54
CA ASP A 614 15.47 8.47 15.65
C ASP A 614 16.73 9.30 15.33
N THR A 615 16.56 10.46 14.71
CA THR A 615 17.66 11.37 14.32
C THR A 615 18.49 11.93 15.49
N LYS A 616 18.16 11.58 16.75
CA LYS A 616 18.94 11.91 17.95
C LYS A 616 19.49 10.67 18.67
N GLY A 617 19.41 9.49 18.04
CA GLY A 617 19.80 8.21 18.62
C GLY A 617 18.63 7.46 19.27
N LEU A 618 18.93 6.58 20.22
CA LEU A 618 17.95 5.76 20.94
C LEU A 618 16.86 6.64 21.60
N VAL A 619 15.62 6.17 21.60
CA VAL A 619 14.51 6.83 22.29
C VAL A 619 14.45 6.33 23.74
N THR A 620 14.94 7.15 24.67
CA THR A 620 14.90 6.92 26.12
C THR A 620 14.05 8.00 26.82
N LYS A 621 13.57 7.75 28.06
CA LYS A 621 12.81 8.76 28.83
C LYS A 621 13.69 9.87 29.41
N ASP A 622 14.98 9.63 29.57
CA ASP A 622 15.96 10.54 30.18
C ASP A 622 16.77 11.35 29.16
N ARG A 623 16.50 11.20 27.85
CA ARG A 623 17.24 11.81 26.73
C ARG A 623 17.32 13.35 26.75
N GLY A 624 16.51 14.00 27.58
CA GLY A 624 16.52 15.46 27.79
C GLY A 624 15.76 16.28 26.74
N ASP A 625 15.25 15.67 25.67
CA ASP A 625 14.38 16.33 24.70
C ASP A 625 12.88 16.02 24.90
N LYS A 626 12.01 16.93 24.46
CA LYS A 626 10.56 16.70 24.48
C LYS A 626 10.19 15.67 23.42
N LEU A 627 10.10 14.40 23.83
CA LEU A 627 9.56 13.34 22.98
C LEU A 627 8.13 13.65 22.52
N ALA A 628 7.85 13.39 21.24
CA ALA A 628 6.49 13.36 20.70
C ALA A 628 5.69 12.21 21.31
N GLU A 629 4.36 12.36 21.42
CA GLU A 629 3.52 11.46 22.23
C GLU A 629 3.63 9.99 21.80
N HIS A 630 3.62 9.75 20.48
CA HIS A 630 3.76 8.41 19.89
C HIS A 630 5.06 7.70 20.28
N LYS A 631 6.15 8.43 20.54
CA LYS A 631 7.46 7.86 20.92
C LYS A 631 7.51 7.38 22.37
N LYS A 632 6.74 8.00 23.28
CA LYS A 632 6.80 7.73 24.73
C LYS A 632 6.46 6.29 25.10
N TYR A 633 5.62 5.62 24.30
CA TYR A 633 5.19 4.24 24.53
C TYR A 633 6.36 3.25 24.52
N PHE A 634 7.35 3.48 23.65
CA PHE A 634 8.58 2.67 23.52
C PHE A 634 9.82 3.31 24.14
N ALA A 635 9.67 4.43 24.87
CA ALA A 635 10.81 5.14 25.44
C ALA A 635 11.48 4.30 26.55
N ARG A 636 12.73 3.89 26.30
CA ARG A 636 13.57 3.05 27.16
C ARG A 636 13.92 3.72 28.50
N THR A 637 14.27 2.91 29.48
CA THR A 637 14.75 3.31 30.82
C THR A 637 15.88 2.44 31.37
N ASP A 638 16.32 1.45 30.60
CA ASP A 638 17.40 0.49 30.87
C ASP A 638 18.79 0.98 30.44
N ASN A 639 18.86 2.21 29.92
CA ASN A 639 20.05 2.85 29.36
C ASN A 639 21.04 3.37 30.44
N ASN A 640 20.67 3.32 31.73
CA ASN A 640 21.52 3.68 32.87
C ASN A 640 22.16 5.09 32.78
N GLY A 641 21.44 6.06 32.21
CA GLY A 641 21.94 7.43 32.00
C GLY A 641 22.84 7.59 30.76
N HIS A 642 23.26 6.50 30.11
CA HIS A 642 23.99 6.57 28.85
C HIS A 642 23.04 6.87 27.67
N GLN A 643 23.53 7.60 26.68
CA GLN A 643 22.73 8.05 25.53
C GLN A 643 23.42 7.60 24.24
N PHE A 644 22.88 6.53 23.63
CA PHE A 644 23.41 5.91 22.41
C PHE A 644 22.94 6.71 21.18
N ARG A 645 23.89 7.32 20.45
CA ARG A 645 23.64 8.32 19.41
C ARG A 645 23.67 7.76 17.99
N THR A 646 24.55 6.78 17.74
CA THR A 646 24.67 6.09 16.45
C THR A 646 23.91 4.77 16.43
N LEU A 647 23.63 4.25 15.23
CA LEU A 647 23.00 2.93 15.09
C LEU A 647 23.97 1.81 15.51
N GLU A 648 25.27 1.99 15.24
CA GLU A 648 26.35 1.12 15.70
C GLU A 648 26.41 1.03 17.24
N GLU A 649 26.38 2.15 17.97
CA GLU A 649 26.30 2.17 19.44
C GLU A 649 25.05 1.42 19.96
N VAL A 650 23.91 1.60 19.30
CA VAL A 650 22.67 0.89 19.66
C VAL A 650 22.79 -0.60 19.38
N ILE A 651 23.36 -1.02 18.25
CA ILE A 651 23.59 -2.45 17.94
C ILE A 651 24.60 -3.06 18.92
N GLU A 652 25.64 -2.33 19.32
CA GLU A 652 26.60 -2.82 20.30
C GLU A 652 25.98 -3.07 21.68
N TYR A 653 25.09 -2.19 22.14
CA TYR A 653 24.38 -2.30 23.42
C TYR A 653 23.19 -3.28 23.38
N VAL A 654 22.42 -3.28 22.28
CA VAL A 654 21.19 -4.07 22.14
C VAL A 654 21.45 -5.49 21.62
N LYS A 655 22.60 -5.77 20.99
CA LYS A 655 22.91 -7.08 20.36
C LYS A 655 21.67 -7.69 19.64
N PRO A 656 21.03 -6.96 18.71
CA PRO A 656 19.73 -7.33 18.17
C PRO A 656 19.73 -8.65 17.40
N SER A 657 18.57 -9.31 17.39
CA SER A 657 18.23 -10.39 16.45
C SER A 657 17.58 -9.88 15.18
N ALA A 658 16.90 -8.72 15.26
CA ALA A 658 16.20 -8.10 14.15
C ALA A 658 16.50 -6.59 14.05
N LEU A 659 16.69 -6.11 12.83
CA LEU A 659 16.86 -4.70 12.50
C LEU A 659 15.83 -4.29 11.43
N VAL A 660 14.96 -3.33 11.76
CA VAL A 660 13.88 -2.86 10.90
C VAL A 660 14.10 -1.39 10.55
N GLY A 661 14.09 -1.06 9.25
CA GLY A 661 14.35 0.26 8.71
C GLY A 661 13.08 0.91 8.15
N LEU A 662 12.69 2.05 8.73
CA LEU A 662 11.50 2.82 8.40
C LEU A 662 11.83 4.34 8.38
N THR A 663 12.93 4.70 7.70
CA THR A 663 13.56 6.04 7.75
C THR A 663 13.32 6.94 6.54
N ALA A 664 12.90 6.38 5.40
CA ALA A 664 12.97 7.02 4.07
C ALA A 664 14.35 7.62 3.73
N THR A 665 15.44 7.02 4.23
CA THR A 665 16.82 7.50 4.09
C THR A 665 17.73 6.35 3.62
N PHE A 666 18.29 6.51 2.41
CA PHE A 666 19.15 5.50 1.79
C PHE A 666 20.50 5.37 2.49
N GLY A 667 21.05 4.16 2.56
CA GLY A 667 22.41 3.89 3.05
C GLY A 667 22.58 3.95 4.58
N VAL A 668 21.49 4.07 5.35
CA VAL A 668 21.53 4.05 6.83
C VAL A 668 21.93 2.68 7.38
N PHE A 669 21.67 1.60 6.65
CA PHE A 669 22.21 0.28 6.97
C PHE A 669 23.53 0.09 6.22
N THR A 670 24.60 0.57 6.83
CA THR A 670 25.98 0.44 6.36
C THR A 670 26.51 -1.00 6.49
N GLU A 671 27.64 -1.30 5.85
CA GLU A 671 28.32 -2.59 6.03
C GLU A 671 28.70 -2.85 7.50
N SER A 672 29.14 -1.82 8.24
CA SER A 672 29.41 -1.90 9.68
C SER A 672 28.15 -2.28 10.48
N VAL A 673 27.02 -1.62 10.22
CA VAL A 673 25.72 -1.91 10.84
C VAL A 673 25.26 -3.34 10.57
N VAL A 674 25.30 -3.78 9.30
CA VAL A 674 24.81 -5.11 8.91
C VAL A 674 25.73 -6.24 9.41
N ARG A 675 27.05 -6.05 9.39
CA ARG A 675 28.00 -7.01 9.98
C ARG A 675 27.91 -7.04 11.51
N ALA A 676 27.65 -5.93 12.18
CA ALA A 676 27.44 -5.89 13.63
C ALA A 676 26.13 -6.58 14.06
N LEU A 677 25.06 -6.46 13.25
CA LEU A 677 23.84 -7.26 13.40
C LEU A 677 24.14 -8.76 13.27
N LYS A 678 24.81 -9.19 12.19
CA LYS A 678 25.21 -10.59 12.00
C LYS A 678 26.04 -11.12 13.17
N ALA A 679 27.09 -10.40 13.56
CA ALA A 679 27.94 -10.80 14.69
C ALA A 679 27.18 -10.90 16.02
N SER A 680 26.15 -10.08 16.23
CA SER A 680 25.28 -10.17 17.41
C SER A 680 24.44 -11.44 17.44
N VAL A 681 24.03 -11.93 16.26
CA VAL A 681 23.21 -13.15 16.12
C VAL A 681 24.06 -14.42 16.12
N ASP A 682 25.17 -14.43 15.40
CA ASP A 682 26.13 -15.54 15.38
C ASP A 682 26.64 -15.84 16.80
N ALA A 683 26.90 -14.81 17.61
CA ALA A 683 27.33 -14.92 19.01
C ALA A 683 26.27 -15.56 19.93
N GLY A 684 25.00 -15.62 19.52
CA GLY A 684 23.93 -16.29 20.26
C GLY A 684 23.88 -17.81 20.02
N GLY A 685 24.52 -18.33 18.98
CA GLY A 685 24.53 -19.76 18.68
C GLY A 685 24.64 -20.12 17.20
N LEU A 686 25.15 -21.32 16.92
CA LEU A 686 25.35 -21.85 15.57
C LEU A 686 24.02 -21.96 14.79
N GLY A 687 24.07 -21.62 13.49
CA GLY A 687 22.93 -21.74 12.58
C GLY A 687 21.86 -20.64 12.71
N ARG A 688 22.00 -19.71 13.67
CA ARG A 688 21.10 -18.55 13.81
C ARG A 688 21.26 -17.58 12.63
N ARG A 689 20.18 -16.89 12.25
CA ARG A 689 20.12 -16.01 11.08
C ARG A 689 19.60 -14.61 11.44
N PRO A 690 20.29 -13.51 11.05
CA PRO A 690 19.84 -12.16 11.37
C PRO A 690 18.65 -11.73 10.52
N VAL A 691 17.65 -11.11 11.13
CA VAL A 691 16.48 -10.55 10.43
C VAL A 691 16.75 -9.09 10.07
N LEU A 692 16.66 -8.73 8.79
CA LEU A 692 17.00 -7.40 8.29
C LEU A 692 15.93 -6.89 7.32
N PHE A 693 15.12 -5.93 7.75
CA PHE A 693 13.97 -5.43 6.98
C PHE A 693 14.16 -3.94 6.59
N PRO A 694 14.81 -3.60 5.45
CA PRO A 694 14.86 -2.24 4.92
C PRO A 694 13.56 -1.92 4.15
N LEU A 695 12.56 -1.38 4.86
CA LEU A 695 11.19 -1.27 4.36
C LEU A 695 10.88 0.08 3.68
N SER A 696 11.83 1.01 3.67
CA SER A 696 11.63 2.33 3.08
C SER A 696 11.41 2.30 1.56
N ASN A 697 10.53 3.18 1.10
CA ASN A 697 10.08 3.31 -0.30
C ASN A 697 10.25 4.75 -0.81
N PRO A 698 10.48 4.96 -2.12
CA PRO A 698 10.81 3.96 -3.15
C PRO A 698 12.24 3.41 -2.99
N LEU A 699 12.71 2.60 -3.94
CA LEU A 699 14.03 1.95 -3.95
C LEU A 699 15.20 2.91 -3.62
N THR A 700 15.15 4.14 -4.12
CA THR A 700 16.15 5.20 -3.86
C THR A 700 16.16 5.73 -2.41
N LYS A 701 15.32 5.18 -1.53
CA LYS A 701 15.19 5.49 -0.11
C LYS A 701 15.35 4.26 0.80
N ALA A 702 15.53 3.06 0.26
CA ALA A 702 15.72 1.83 1.03
C ALA A 702 17.04 1.88 1.84
N GLU A 703 17.03 1.40 3.09
CA GLU A 703 18.18 1.56 4.01
C GLU A 703 19.45 0.84 3.53
N CYS A 704 19.32 -0.26 2.77
CA CYS A 704 20.38 -0.97 2.04
C CYS A 704 19.77 -1.76 0.86
N THR A 705 20.59 -2.26 -0.06
CA THR A 705 20.14 -3.16 -1.15
C THR A 705 20.10 -4.63 -0.74
N PHE A 706 19.34 -5.45 -1.46
CA PHE A 706 19.33 -6.90 -1.26
C PHE A 706 20.72 -7.53 -1.51
N GLU A 707 21.42 -7.11 -2.56
CA GLU A 707 22.79 -7.57 -2.86
C GLU A 707 23.76 -7.25 -1.73
N GLN A 708 23.73 -6.03 -1.20
CA GLN A 708 24.50 -5.62 -0.02
C GLN A 708 24.17 -6.49 1.20
N ALA A 709 22.89 -6.71 1.49
CA ALA A 709 22.47 -7.55 2.62
C ALA A 709 22.95 -9.01 2.50
N ILE A 710 22.92 -9.59 1.29
CA ILE A 710 23.48 -10.93 1.03
C ILE A 710 25.01 -10.92 1.20
N GLN A 711 25.72 -9.97 0.60
CA GLN A 711 27.19 -9.88 0.65
C GLN A 711 27.73 -9.62 2.06
N TRP A 712 27.08 -8.76 2.84
CA TRP A 712 27.53 -8.38 4.18
C TRP A 712 27.14 -9.39 5.27
N THR A 713 26.30 -10.38 4.96
CA THR A 713 25.90 -11.44 5.89
C THR A 713 26.30 -12.85 5.44
N ASP A 714 27.09 -12.96 4.38
CA ASP A 714 27.53 -14.23 3.79
C ASP A 714 26.33 -15.12 3.41
N GLY A 715 25.24 -14.49 2.94
CA GLY A 715 23.97 -15.12 2.59
C GLY A 715 23.09 -15.57 3.78
N THR A 716 23.51 -15.34 5.03
CA THR A 716 22.77 -15.83 6.21
C THR A 716 21.53 -14.99 6.57
N VAL A 717 21.39 -13.76 6.06
CA VAL A 717 20.26 -12.86 6.38
C VAL A 717 18.88 -13.43 6.03
N LEU A 718 17.88 -13.04 6.83
CA LEU A 718 16.45 -13.12 6.52
C LEU A 718 15.97 -11.72 6.13
N PHE A 719 15.96 -11.46 4.82
CA PHE A 719 15.74 -10.14 4.24
C PHE A 719 14.31 -9.97 3.73
N ALA A 720 13.70 -8.80 3.98
CA ALA A 720 12.51 -8.33 3.26
C ALA A 720 12.49 -6.81 3.12
N SER A 721 12.12 -6.30 1.94
CA SER A 721 12.11 -4.87 1.62
C SER A 721 10.72 -4.33 1.26
N GLY A 722 10.55 -3.02 1.31
CA GLY A 722 9.32 -2.37 0.84
C GLY A 722 9.20 -2.34 -0.68
N SER A 723 10.31 -2.03 -1.35
CA SER A 723 10.45 -2.02 -2.82
C SER A 723 10.96 -3.37 -3.34
N PRO A 724 10.66 -3.74 -4.60
CA PRO A 724 11.16 -4.98 -5.20
C PRO A 724 12.67 -4.88 -5.49
N PHE A 725 13.33 -6.04 -5.48
CA PHE A 725 14.71 -6.26 -5.93
C PHE A 725 14.74 -7.50 -6.85
N ASP A 726 15.81 -7.64 -7.64
CA ASP A 726 16.08 -8.84 -8.41
C ASP A 726 16.80 -9.93 -7.59
N PRO A 727 16.68 -11.22 -7.97
CA PRO A 727 17.45 -12.31 -7.36
C PRO A 727 18.97 -12.16 -7.55
N VAL A 728 19.73 -12.46 -6.49
CA VAL A 728 21.20 -12.33 -6.47
C VAL A 728 21.82 -13.73 -6.51
N THR A 729 22.68 -14.00 -7.48
CA THR A 729 23.35 -15.31 -7.62
C THR A 729 24.83 -15.20 -7.24
N VAL A 730 25.19 -15.81 -6.12
CA VAL A 730 26.56 -15.86 -5.61
C VAL A 730 27.23 -17.16 -6.07
N LYS A 731 28.46 -17.07 -6.58
CA LYS A 731 29.28 -18.24 -6.86
C LYS A 731 30.18 -18.54 -5.67
N SER A 732 30.04 -19.75 -5.14
CA SER A 732 30.92 -20.34 -4.14
C SER A 732 32.30 -20.65 -4.72
N SER A 733 33.31 -20.78 -3.86
CA SER A 733 34.71 -21.06 -4.24
C SER A 733 34.93 -22.48 -4.80
N ASP A 734 33.99 -23.39 -4.58
CA ASP A 734 33.92 -24.72 -5.20
C ASP A 734 33.23 -24.72 -6.59
N GLY A 735 32.77 -23.56 -7.06
CA GLY A 735 32.11 -23.38 -8.34
C GLY A 735 30.59 -23.56 -8.32
N GLN A 736 29.98 -23.94 -7.18
CA GLN A 736 28.53 -23.97 -7.05
C GLN A 736 27.93 -22.56 -7.09
N ALA A 737 26.72 -22.42 -7.64
CA ALA A 737 26.00 -21.15 -7.71
C ALA A 737 24.74 -21.21 -6.85
N ILE A 738 24.61 -20.29 -5.89
CA ILE A 738 23.45 -20.17 -5.00
C ILE A 738 22.70 -18.89 -5.40
N THR A 739 21.45 -19.04 -5.82
CA THR A 739 20.55 -17.91 -6.09
C THR A 739 19.70 -17.61 -4.86
N TYR A 740 19.88 -16.41 -4.32
CA TYR A 740 19.08 -15.86 -3.24
C TYR A 740 17.91 -15.06 -3.83
N HIS A 741 16.71 -15.24 -3.26
CA HIS A 741 15.50 -14.55 -3.70
C HIS A 741 15.08 -13.49 -2.68
N PRO A 742 14.81 -12.24 -3.09
CA PRO A 742 14.35 -11.20 -2.18
C PRO A 742 12.88 -11.38 -1.83
N ASN A 743 12.53 -11.03 -0.60
CA ASN A 743 11.15 -10.92 -0.15
C ASN A 743 10.68 -9.46 -0.20
N GLN A 744 9.40 -9.22 -0.48
CA GLN A 744 8.81 -7.88 -0.48
C GLN A 744 7.67 -7.76 0.55
N GLY A 745 7.92 -7.03 1.65
CA GLY A 745 6.92 -6.71 2.67
C GLY A 745 6.05 -5.53 2.27
N ASN A 746 5.18 -5.74 1.26
CA ASN A 746 4.32 -4.70 0.70
C ASN A 746 2.85 -4.92 1.10
N ASN A 747 2.19 -3.86 1.59
CA ASN A 747 0.81 -3.86 2.10
C ASN A 747 -0.24 -4.46 1.14
N VAL A 748 0.06 -4.58 -0.15
CA VAL A 748 -0.77 -5.29 -1.16
C VAL A 748 -1.08 -6.75 -0.79
N TYR A 749 -0.28 -7.40 0.06
CA TYR A 749 -0.61 -8.73 0.58
C TYR A 749 -1.66 -8.73 1.72
N VAL A 750 -1.98 -7.56 2.29
CA VAL A 750 -2.89 -7.41 3.42
C VAL A 750 -4.16 -6.67 3.04
N PHE A 751 -4.07 -5.44 2.53
CA PHE A 751 -5.27 -4.60 2.36
C PHE A 751 -6.36 -5.24 1.48
N PRO A 752 -6.05 -5.90 0.34
CA PRO A 752 -7.09 -6.49 -0.51
C PRO A 752 -7.89 -7.57 0.23
N GLY A 753 -7.20 -8.49 0.91
CA GLY A 753 -7.84 -9.54 1.71
C GLY A 753 -8.53 -9.01 2.96
N LEU A 754 -7.97 -8.00 3.64
CA LEU A 754 -8.58 -7.39 4.83
C LEU A 754 -9.90 -6.67 4.49
N GLY A 755 -9.92 -5.86 3.43
CA GLY A 755 -11.13 -5.19 2.96
C GLY A 755 -12.16 -6.17 2.43
N LEU A 756 -11.76 -7.14 1.59
CA LEU A 756 -12.67 -8.19 1.12
C LEU A 756 -13.28 -8.99 2.28
N GLY A 757 -12.47 -9.40 3.26
CA GLY A 757 -12.94 -10.14 4.43
C GLY A 757 -13.91 -9.32 5.29
N ALA A 758 -13.67 -8.02 5.46
CA ALA A 758 -14.59 -7.12 6.18
C ALA A 758 -15.93 -6.93 5.44
N ILE A 759 -15.91 -6.80 4.12
CA ILE A 759 -17.12 -6.68 3.27
C ILE A 759 -17.92 -7.98 3.30
N LEU A 760 -17.27 -9.12 3.00
CA LEU A 760 -17.93 -10.42 2.91
C LEU A 760 -18.48 -10.91 4.25
N ALA A 761 -17.80 -10.62 5.36
CA ALA A 761 -18.33 -10.86 6.71
C ALA A 761 -19.44 -9.89 7.13
N LYS A 762 -19.69 -8.83 6.34
CA LYS A 762 -20.52 -7.68 6.70
C LYS A 762 -20.11 -7.13 8.08
N ALA A 763 -18.82 -6.92 8.29
CA ALA A 763 -18.27 -6.60 9.60
C ALA A 763 -18.64 -5.17 10.02
N SER A 764 -19.52 -5.02 11.02
CA SER A 764 -19.96 -3.71 11.57
C SER A 764 -18.81 -2.73 11.89
N LYS A 765 -17.62 -3.25 12.23
CA LYS A 765 -16.35 -2.51 12.30
C LYS A 765 -15.16 -3.41 11.99
N VAL A 766 -14.00 -2.81 11.68
CA VAL A 766 -12.71 -3.53 11.56
C VAL A 766 -12.01 -3.52 12.92
N THR A 767 -11.63 -4.68 13.44
CA THR A 767 -11.00 -4.84 14.76
C THR A 767 -9.47 -5.01 14.67
N ASP A 768 -8.75 -4.78 15.76
CA ASP A 768 -7.33 -5.16 15.86
C ASP A 768 -7.12 -6.67 15.66
N ASN A 769 -8.05 -7.51 16.15
CA ASN A 769 -7.93 -8.95 15.99
C ASN A 769 -8.17 -9.41 14.53
N MET A 770 -8.97 -8.70 13.73
CA MET A 770 -9.03 -8.88 12.27
C MET A 770 -7.71 -8.50 11.59
N VAL A 771 -7.07 -7.40 11.99
CA VAL A 771 -5.76 -6.95 11.48
C VAL A 771 -4.62 -7.90 11.88
N TYR A 772 -4.63 -8.40 13.12
CA TYR A 772 -3.70 -9.44 13.56
C TYR A 772 -3.93 -10.74 12.77
N THR A 773 -5.19 -11.12 12.56
CA THR A 773 -5.54 -12.34 11.82
C THR A 773 -5.13 -12.25 10.36
N SER A 774 -5.21 -11.08 9.70
CA SER A 774 -4.71 -10.93 8.33
C SER A 774 -3.19 -11.12 8.25
N ALA A 775 -2.43 -10.63 9.22
CA ALA A 775 -0.99 -10.88 9.33
C ALA A 775 -0.66 -12.37 9.51
N ALA A 776 -1.33 -13.03 10.45
CA ALA A 776 -1.12 -14.45 10.72
C ALA A 776 -1.55 -15.36 9.55
N ALA A 777 -2.64 -15.02 8.86
CA ALA A 777 -3.11 -15.74 7.68
C ALA A 777 -2.17 -15.57 6.48
N LEU A 778 -1.60 -14.37 6.29
CA LEU A 778 -0.58 -14.12 5.27
C LEU A 778 0.72 -14.89 5.55
N ALA A 779 1.17 -14.96 6.80
CA ALA A 779 2.33 -15.76 7.18
C ALA A 779 2.15 -17.23 6.77
N GLY A 780 0.96 -17.80 7.04
CA GLY A 780 0.58 -19.16 6.65
C GLY A 780 0.19 -19.38 5.18
N ALA A 781 0.31 -18.37 4.29
CA ALA A 781 -0.13 -18.48 2.89
C ALA A 781 0.95 -19.03 1.91
N LEU A 782 2.16 -19.29 2.41
CA LEU A 782 3.27 -19.88 1.64
C LEU A 782 2.93 -21.27 1.10
N ASN A 783 3.39 -21.61 -0.10
CA ASN A 783 3.39 -22.98 -0.61
C ASN A 783 4.75 -23.68 -0.43
N ALA A 784 4.81 -24.98 -0.68
CA ALA A 784 6.01 -25.79 -0.48
C ALA A 784 7.24 -25.32 -1.29
N ASP A 785 7.05 -24.76 -2.50
CA ASP A 785 8.13 -24.18 -3.31
C ASP A 785 8.67 -22.88 -2.70
N GLU A 786 7.80 -22.06 -2.13
CA GLU A 786 8.15 -20.81 -1.44
C GLU A 786 8.85 -21.07 -0.10
N ILE A 787 8.38 -22.05 0.67
CA ILE A 787 9.03 -22.54 1.91
C ILE A 787 10.41 -23.13 1.58
N HIS A 788 10.52 -23.97 0.55
CA HIS A 788 11.80 -24.57 0.14
C HIS A 788 12.84 -23.52 -0.29
N LYS A 789 12.38 -22.41 -0.89
CA LYS A 789 13.22 -21.24 -1.25
C LYS A 789 13.54 -20.31 -0.08
N GLY A 790 13.06 -20.61 1.14
CA GLY A 790 13.29 -19.79 2.33
C GLY A 790 12.60 -18.41 2.26
N LEU A 791 11.50 -18.29 1.51
CA LEU A 791 10.71 -17.06 1.45
C LEU A 791 9.84 -16.91 2.70
N ILE A 792 9.65 -15.66 3.13
CA ILE A 792 8.80 -15.29 4.28
C ILE A 792 7.48 -14.65 3.87
N TYR A 793 7.26 -14.39 2.57
CA TYR A 793 5.97 -14.05 1.97
C TYR A 793 5.73 -14.90 0.71
N PRO A 794 4.46 -15.10 0.29
CA PRO A 794 4.14 -15.66 -1.01
C PRO A 794 4.79 -14.84 -2.15
N ARG A 795 4.90 -15.45 -3.34
CA ARG A 795 5.25 -14.69 -4.56
C ARG A 795 4.10 -13.77 -4.98
N ILE A 796 4.41 -12.67 -5.67
CA ILE A 796 3.42 -11.67 -6.06
C ILE A 796 2.39 -12.20 -7.06
N GLU A 797 2.76 -13.18 -7.88
CA GLU A 797 1.82 -13.93 -8.72
C GLU A 797 0.70 -14.63 -7.92
N ARG A 798 0.98 -14.97 -6.65
CA ARG A 798 0.02 -15.58 -5.72
C ARG A 798 -0.65 -14.57 -4.78
N VAL A 799 -0.53 -13.27 -5.02
CA VAL A 799 -1.20 -12.24 -4.20
C VAL A 799 -2.72 -12.45 -4.11
N ARG A 800 -3.32 -13.06 -5.14
CA ARG A 800 -4.75 -13.39 -5.21
C ARG A 800 -5.14 -14.64 -4.40
N ASP A 801 -4.31 -15.68 -4.41
CA ASP A 801 -4.45 -16.82 -3.47
C ASP A 801 -4.33 -16.34 -2.02
N ALA A 802 -3.30 -15.53 -1.75
CA ALA A 802 -3.01 -15.01 -0.42
C ALA A 802 -4.16 -14.11 0.09
N SER A 803 -4.68 -13.22 -0.75
CA SER A 803 -5.81 -12.35 -0.39
C SER A 803 -7.08 -13.13 -0.08
N LEU A 804 -7.33 -14.26 -0.76
CA LEU A 804 -8.44 -15.16 -0.46
C LEU A 804 -8.27 -15.86 0.91
N ILE A 805 -7.07 -16.34 1.23
CA ILE A 805 -6.74 -16.93 2.54
C ILE A 805 -6.91 -15.89 3.65
N VAL A 806 -6.37 -14.69 3.44
CA VAL A 806 -6.50 -13.55 4.36
C VAL A 806 -7.97 -13.18 4.56
N ALA A 807 -8.75 -13.05 3.48
CA ALA A 807 -10.17 -12.71 3.57
C ALA A 807 -10.96 -13.75 4.38
N ARG A 808 -10.74 -15.04 4.14
CA ARG A 808 -11.38 -16.13 4.91
C ARG A 808 -11.09 -16.02 6.41
N GLU A 809 -9.83 -15.85 6.79
CA GLU A 809 -9.47 -15.77 8.21
C GLU A 809 -9.93 -14.46 8.86
N VAL A 810 -9.94 -13.35 8.11
CA VAL A 810 -10.55 -12.07 8.53
C VAL A 810 -12.06 -12.21 8.74
N MET A 811 -12.79 -12.94 7.88
CA MET A 811 -14.21 -13.24 8.09
C MET A 811 -14.42 -14.04 9.37
N LYS A 812 -13.63 -15.10 9.60
CA LYS A 812 -13.68 -15.88 10.84
C LYS A 812 -13.36 -15.02 12.07
N ALA A 813 -12.42 -14.08 11.97
CA ALA A 813 -12.13 -13.12 13.04
C ALA A 813 -13.32 -12.20 13.31
N ALA A 814 -13.98 -11.67 12.28
CA ALA A 814 -15.18 -10.84 12.42
C ALA A 814 -16.33 -11.57 13.15
N ARG A 815 -16.51 -12.89 12.92
CA ARG A 815 -17.46 -13.71 13.71
C ARG A 815 -17.00 -13.89 15.16
N ARG A 816 -15.74 -14.29 15.39
CA ARG A 816 -15.17 -14.48 16.75
C ARG A 816 -15.25 -13.21 17.61
N ASP A 817 -15.08 -12.05 17.00
CA ASP A 817 -15.14 -10.74 17.66
C ASP A 817 -16.58 -10.22 17.85
N GLY A 818 -17.59 -10.94 17.36
CA GLY A 818 -19.00 -10.54 17.45
C GLY A 818 -19.39 -9.34 16.56
N VAL A 819 -18.64 -9.08 15.49
CA VAL A 819 -18.87 -7.93 14.59
C VAL A 819 -19.41 -8.31 13.21
N SER A 820 -19.41 -9.59 12.82
CA SER A 820 -19.99 -10.07 11.55
C SER A 820 -21.52 -10.07 11.58
N GLU A 821 -22.14 -9.66 10.47
CA GLU A 821 -23.60 -9.67 10.26
C GLU A 821 -24.05 -10.81 9.30
N LEU A 822 -23.23 -11.87 9.15
CA LEU A 822 -23.61 -13.10 8.45
C LEU A 822 -24.46 -14.01 9.36
N PRO A 823 -25.46 -14.75 8.82
CA PRO A 823 -26.28 -15.67 9.63
C PRO A 823 -25.47 -16.82 10.23
N GLU A 824 -25.69 -17.12 11.51
CA GLU A 824 -25.03 -18.27 12.17
C GLU A 824 -25.33 -19.62 11.52
N SER A 825 -26.47 -19.79 10.83
CA SER A 825 -26.75 -21.00 10.04
C SER A 825 -25.74 -21.23 8.91
N GLN A 826 -25.23 -20.16 8.30
CA GLN A 826 -24.21 -20.21 7.24
C GLN A 826 -22.83 -20.54 7.83
N TRP A 827 -22.56 -20.09 9.05
CA TRP A 827 -21.34 -20.44 9.76
C TRP A 827 -21.30 -21.90 10.20
N VAL A 828 -22.43 -22.48 10.65
CA VAL A 828 -22.53 -23.90 11.00
C VAL A 828 -22.28 -24.82 9.80
N GLU A 829 -22.79 -24.47 8.61
CA GLU A 829 -22.48 -25.16 7.35
C GLU A 829 -20.96 -25.13 7.07
N TRP A 830 -20.30 -23.99 7.25
CA TRP A 830 -18.86 -23.87 7.09
C TRP A 830 -18.03 -24.55 8.18
N GLU A 831 -18.59 -24.84 9.36
CA GLU A 831 -17.93 -25.64 10.40
C GLU A 831 -17.97 -27.14 10.08
N GLU A 832 -19.00 -27.62 9.38
CA GLU A 832 -19.09 -29.02 8.91
C GLU A 832 -18.14 -29.28 7.71
N TRP A 833 -18.14 -28.39 6.71
CA TRP A 833 -17.38 -28.57 5.47
C TRP A 833 -16.01 -27.87 5.45
N GLY A 834 -15.69 -27.10 6.49
CA GLY A 834 -14.42 -26.44 6.71
C GLY A 834 -14.05 -25.38 5.66
N ASP A 835 -12.75 -25.05 5.63
CA ASP A 835 -12.20 -23.96 4.81
C ASP A 835 -12.48 -24.10 3.30
N VAL A 836 -12.75 -25.31 2.81
CA VAL A 836 -13.08 -25.56 1.39
C VAL A 836 -14.41 -24.90 1.03
N ALA A 837 -15.44 -24.99 1.88
CA ALA A 837 -16.74 -24.37 1.64
C ALA A 837 -16.66 -22.83 1.70
N VAL A 838 -15.92 -22.28 2.68
CA VAL A 838 -15.71 -20.81 2.74
C VAL A 838 -14.92 -20.32 1.53
N ASN A 839 -13.86 -21.04 1.12
CA ASN A 839 -13.07 -20.70 -0.07
C ASN A 839 -13.93 -20.74 -1.35
N ALA A 840 -14.83 -21.71 -1.50
CA ALA A 840 -15.73 -21.81 -2.64
C ALA A 840 -16.74 -20.65 -2.66
N TRP A 841 -17.39 -20.38 -1.53
CA TRP A 841 -18.33 -19.28 -1.38
C TRP A 841 -17.69 -17.90 -1.60
N ILE A 842 -16.41 -17.71 -1.22
CA ILE A 842 -15.65 -16.50 -1.58
C ILE A 842 -15.42 -16.45 -3.10
N LYS A 843 -14.99 -17.56 -3.72
CA LYS A 843 -14.72 -17.63 -5.18
C LYS A 843 -15.94 -17.32 -6.05
N GLU A 844 -17.14 -17.72 -5.61
CA GLU A 844 -18.42 -17.36 -6.26
C GLU A 844 -18.75 -15.86 -6.21
N ARG A 845 -18.10 -15.07 -5.35
CA ARG A 845 -18.46 -13.67 -5.03
C ARG A 845 -17.38 -12.65 -5.36
N VAL A 846 -16.17 -13.11 -5.70
CA VAL A 846 -15.10 -12.24 -6.20
C VAL A 846 -15.19 -12.09 -7.72
N TYR A 847 -15.07 -10.85 -8.18
CA TYR A 847 -14.99 -10.53 -9.60
C TYR A 847 -13.73 -11.12 -10.25
N ASP A 848 -13.91 -11.96 -11.26
CA ASP A 848 -12.86 -12.47 -12.16
C ASP A 848 -13.23 -12.14 -13.62
N PRO A 849 -12.41 -11.39 -14.37
CA PRO A 849 -12.62 -11.14 -15.80
C PRO A 849 -12.31 -12.41 -16.63
N VAL A 850 -13.22 -13.37 -16.56
CA VAL A 850 -13.27 -14.58 -17.39
C VAL A 850 -13.63 -14.26 -18.84
N SER A 851 -13.43 -15.21 -19.77
CA SER A 851 -13.67 -14.93 -21.18
C SER A 851 -15.15 -14.64 -21.46
N PHE A 852 -15.40 -13.71 -22.37
CA PHE A 852 -16.77 -13.31 -22.72
C PHE A 852 -17.59 -14.45 -23.36
N SER A 853 -16.91 -15.46 -23.91
CA SER A 853 -17.48 -16.75 -24.36
C SER A 853 -17.97 -17.66 -23.23
N GLU A 854 -17.57 -17.43 -21.98
CA GLU A 854 -17.98 -18.23 -20.81
C GLU A 854 -19.12 -17.56 -20.01
N ARG A 855 -19.35 -16.26 -20.20
CA ARG A 855 -20.50 -15.51 -19.63
C ARG A 855 -21.89 -15.98 -20.12
N SER A 856 -21.94 -16.96 -21.01
CA SER A 856 -23.15 -17.64 -21.49
C SER A 856 -23.23 -19.11 -21.06
N ARG A 857 -22.38 -19.54 -20.11
CA ARG A 857 -22.33 -20.90 -19.52
C ARG A 857 -22.39 -20.90 -17.99
N ILE A 858 -22.52 -19.72 -17.38
CA ILE A 858 -22.69 -19.46 -15.95
C ILE A 858 -24.04 -18.78 -15.78
#